data_AF-A0AAE2BMW0-F1
#
_entry.id   AF-A0AAE2BMW0-F1
#
_cell.length_a   1.000
_cell.length_b   1.000
_cell.length_c   1.000
_cell.angle_alpha   90.00
_cell.angle_beta   90.00
_cell.angle_gamma   90.00
#
_symmetry.space_group_name_H-M   'P 1'
#
loop_
_entity.id
_entity.type
_entity.pdbx_description
1 polymer ?
#
loop_
_entity_poly.entity_id
_entity_poly.type
_entity_poly.pdbx_seq_one_letter_code
_entity_poly.pdbx_strand_id
1 'polypeptide(L)'
;MALGAAAISDAEAPLLDDTVEGSIDFKGRPVSRSKSGGWKSASFIIGVEVAERFAYYGISSNLISYLTGPLGQSTATAAENVNVWSGTASLLPLLGGFLADSFLGRYRMIIVASVLYILGLGCLSLSALIYSFDSSDSPPQLQIVLFFFSLYIVALAQGGHKPCVQAFGADQFDEQDPEECKAKSSFFNWWYFSFCAGVMVTLAVLNYIQDNLSWGLGFGIPCIVMCLALIVFLLGTNAYRFRLHSDERNPFLRISRVFVRAARNWQTTTSVISMEAENQGILPYEGFQQYKFLNKALVAPNGSKQDGEVCSITDIEEAKAFLRLVPIWATCLVYAVVFSQSSTLFTKQGVTMDRYITPTFQIPAATLQSVISLSIVIFIPVYDRILVPIARAISGKPSGISMLQRIGTGIFFSLLSMVIAALVERKRLQTAIQYGLVDMPKATVPMSVWWLTPQYLLFGVSDVFTMVGLQEFFYDQVPSELRSIGLALYLSIFGIGSFISSFLISVIEKATGGQGRDSWFSNNLNRAHLDYFYWLLAGLMVPLRSADEAYPDRFDILSTIEDLDKQEGDYDEFELLDSPYWESGRGNKVLVNVDAFGAVGDGVSDDTQAFVNAWKEACSTPKSVLLVPEERRYLVNATRFKGPCADKIVVQIDGTIVAPDDPKNWDPKNPRVWLGFYNLNRAVFQGNGVIDGSGSKWWAASCKRNKSNALTIGSSSAVRVKGLTIQNSQQMNFVITRSDSVRVTGVKVSAPEDSPNTDGIHITESTNVVLQNCKIGTGDDCISIVNGSSTIKMNNIYCGPGHGISIGSLGKNNSTGIVEMIELDTAFLRGTTNGLRMKTWQGGSGYVRSVRYQNVRMEDVSNPIIIDQFYCDSPKNCKNQTSAIAISQIMYLNISGTSRTQKAIKFACSDTVPCTDIILNNVDLQSKNGTVETYCNSASGFYFGYVHPSAECLSSSDKDMTISQEKEAEVTESSREYLVHTEL
;
A
#
# COMPACT_ATOMS: atom_id res chain seq x y z
N MET A 1 -45.15 4.02 -54.47
CA MET A 1 -44.03 4.29 -55.41
C MET A 1 -43.05 5.18 -54.65
N ALA A 2 -42.16 4.61 -53.85
CA ALA A 2 -40.91 3.92 -54.21
C ALA A 2 -39.81 4.91 -54.65
N LEU A 3 -38.70 4.87 -53.90
CA LEU A 3 -37.33 5.37 -54.08
C LEU A 3 -36.90 5.98 -52.73
N GLY A 4 -35.96 5.45 -51.95
CA GLY A 4 -34.90 4.48 -52.20
C GLY A 4 -33.71 4.93 -51.35
N ALA A 5 -33.69 4.57 -50.06
CA ALA A 5 -32.55 4.83 -49.18
C ALA A 5 -31.62 3.61 -49.23
N ALA A 6 -30.46 3.80 -49.85
CA ALA A 6 -29.40 2.83 -49.90
C ALA A 6 -28.79 2.62 -48.51
N ALA A 7 -28.65 1.35 -48.13
CA ALA A 7 -27.96 0.91 -46.94
C ALA A 7 -26.48 1.31 -47.02
N ILE A 8 -26.01 2.01 -45.98
CA ILE A 8 -24.59 2.12 -45.67
C ILE A 8 -24.28 0.94 -44.77
N SER A 9 -23.36 0.10 -45.23
CA SER A 9 -22.83 -1.07 -44.53
C SER A 9 -22.20 -0.64 -43.22
N ASP A 10 -22.64 -1.25 -42.12
CA ASP A 10 -21.95 -1.22 -40.84
C ASP A 10 -20.52 -1.76 -41.05
N ALA A 11 -19.55 -0.87 -40.92
CA ALA A 11 -18.16 -1.25 -40.76
C ALA A 11 -18.02 -1.89 -39.37
N GLU A 12 -17.51 -3.13 -39.36
CA GLU A 12 -17.18 -3.90 -38.16
C GLU A 12 -16.35 -3.07 -37.18
N ALA A 13 -16.98 -2.66 -36.08
CA ALA A 13 -16.28 -2.40 -34.83
C ALA A 13 -15.84 -3.76 -34.24
N PRO A 14 -14.67 -3.86 -33.59
CA PRO A 14 -14.24 -5.13 -33.02
C PRO A 14 -15.23 -5.56 -31.93
N LEU A 15 -15.81 -6.74 -32.10
CA LEU A 15 -16.61 -7.44 -31.09
C LEU A 15 -15.79 -7.57 -29.79
N LEU A 16 -16.08 -6.73 -28.79
CA LEU A 16 -15.83 -7.08 -27.39
C LEU A 16 -16.63 -8.36 -27.12
N ASP A 17 -15.93 -9.44 -26.79
CA ASP A 17 -16.54 -10.71 -26.43
C ASP A 17 -17.54 -10.49 -25.25
N ASP A 18 -18.83 -10.76 -25.48
CA ASP A 18 -19.89 -10.65 -24.45
C ASP A 18 -19.79 -11.80 -23.43
N THR A 19 -18.80 -12.68 -23.56
CA THR A 19 -18.53 -13.76 -22.60
C THR A 19 -17.65 -13.27 -21.45
N VAL A 20 -17.94 -13.75 -20.23
CA VAL A 20 -17.12 -13.48 -19.05
C VAL A 20 -16.10 -14.62 -18.88
N GLU A 21 -14.83 -14.32 -19.10
CA GLU A 21 -13.75 -15.29 -19.06
C GLU A 21 -13.64 -15.96 -17.68
N GLY A 22 -13.41 -17.28 -17.66
CA GLY A 22 -13.30 -18.06 -16.42
C GLY A 22 -14.61 -18.20 -15.62
N SER A 23 -15.78 -17.90 -16.20
CA SER A 23 -17.09 -18.05 -15.56
C SER A 23 -18.07 -18.89 -16.39
N ILE A 24 -18.84 -19.75 -15.73
CA ILE A 24 -19.87 -20.60 -16.34
C ILE A 24 -21.23 -20.44 -15.66
N ASP A 25 -22.29 -20.84 -16.36
CA ASP A 25 -23.64 -20.93 -15.80
C ASP A 25 -23.80 -22.24 -15.00
N PHE A 26 -24.92 -22.39 -14.32
CA PHE A 26 -25.23 -23.63 -13.57
C PHE A 26 -25.23 -24.90 -14.45
N LYS A 27 -25.37 -24.76 -15.78
CA LYS A 27 -25.35 -25.87 -16.75
C LYS A 27 -23.96 -26.09 -17.36
N GLY A 28 -22.93 -25.38 -16.89
CA GLY A 28 -21.55 -25.51 -17.37
C GLY A 28 -21.27 -24.82 -18.71
N ARG A 29 -22.14 -23.90 -19.14
CA ARG A 29 -21.97 -23.14 -20.39
C ARG A 29 -21.31 -21.79 -20.13
N PRO A 30 -20.52 -21.23 -21.06
CA PRO A 30 -20.01 -19.88 -20.96
C PRO A 30 -21.14 -18.87 -20.72
N VAL A 31 -20.92 -17.91 -19.82
CA VAL A 31 -21.94 -16.91 -19.46
C VAL A 31 -21.79 -15.64 -20.27
N SER A 32 -22.93 -15.07 -20.66
CA SER A 32 -23.00 -13.71 -21.23
C SER A 32 -23.10 -12.67 -20.12
N ARG A 33 -22.28 -11.62 -20.21
CA ARG A 33 -22.20 -10.52 -19.23
C ARG A 33 -23.57 -9.89 -18.97
N SER A 34 -24.38 -9.72 -20.03
CA SER A 34 -25.72 -9.11 -19.95
C SER A 34 -26.79 -9.94 -19.23
N LYS A 35 -26.61 -11.26 -19.06
CA LYS A 35 -27.67 -12.19 -18.58
C LYS A 35 -27.43 -12.77 -17.20
N SER A 36 -26.20 -12.82 -16.73
CA SER A 36 -25.82 -13.41 -15.44
C SER A 36 -24.97 -12.44 -14.62
N GLY A 37 -24.86 -12.69 -13.32
CA GLY A 37 -24.06 -11.90 -12.39
C GLY A 37 -24.64 -10.51 -12.09
N GLY A 38 -23.76 -9.60 -11.73
CA GLY A 38 -24.05 -8.22 -11.33
C GLY A 38 -24.97 -8.10 -10.11
N TRP A 39 -25.58 -6.93 -9.97
CA TRP A 39 -26.41 -6.57 -8.82
C TRP A 39 -27.64 -7.44 -8.63
N LYS A 40 -28.22 -7.95 -9.72
CA LYS A 40 -29.37 -8.86 -9.63
C LYS A 40 -28.99 -10.11 -8.84
N SER A 41 -27.88 -10.76 -9.21
CA SER A 41 -27.36 -11.92 -8.51
C SER A 41 -26.88 -11.59 -7.10
N ALA A 42 -26.13 -10.50 -6.95
CA ALA A 42 -25.64 -10.06 -5.64
C ALA A 42 -26.78 -9.79 -4.63
N SER A 43 -27.93 -9.27 -5.08
CA SER A 43 -29.07 -8.98 -4.19
C SER A 43 -29.66 -10.22 -3.52
N PHE A 44 -29.76 -11.35 -4.23
CA PHE A 44 -30.19 -12.63 -3.63
C PHE A 44 -29.20 -13.07 -2.54
N ILE A 45 -27.90 -12.96 -2.83
CA ILE A 45 -26.82 -13.39 -1.94
C ILE A 45 -26.75 -12.51 -0.69
N ILE A 46 -26.93 -11.19 -0.83
CA ILE A 46 -27.03 -10.25 0.31
C ILE A 46 -28.21 -10.62 1.21
N GLY A 47 -29.37 -10.97 0.65
CA GLY A 47 -30.53 -11.41 1.44
C GLY A 47 -30.23 -12.64 2.30
N VAL A 48 -29.45 -13.58 1.77
CA VAL A 48 -29.01 -14.79 2.50
C VAL A 48 -28.04 -14.44 3.64
N GLU A 49 -27.11 -13.51 3.40
CA GLU A 49 -26.21 -13.01 4.45
C GLU A 49 -26.99 -12.35 5.58
N VAL A 50 -27.97 -11.49 5.28
CA VAL A 50 -28.80 -10.83 6.31
C VAL A 50 -29.56 -11.85 7.14
N ALA A 51 -30.13 -12.87 6.51
CA ALA A 51 -30.85 -13.94 7.20
C ALA A 51 -29.94 -14.77 8.12
N GLU A 52 -28.74 -15.13 7.66
CA GLU A 52 -27.80 -15.85 8.50
C GLU A 52 -27.28 -14.98 9.64
N ARG A 53 -27.04 -13.67 9.42
CA ARG A 53 -26.69 -12.74 10.50
C ARG A 53 -27.79 -12.65 11.54
N PHE A 54 -29.03 -12.62 11.09
CA PHE A 54 -30.19 -12.67 11.97
C PHE A 54 -30.23 -13.95 12.80
N ALA A 55 -29.91 -15.10 12.20
CA ALA A 55 -29.88 -16.35 12.92
C ALA A 55 -28.72 -16.47 13.91
N TYR A 56 -27.50 -16.14 13.49
CA TYR A 56 -26.31 -16.28 14.32
C TYR A 56 -26.33 -15.32 15.51
N TYR A 57 -26.56 -14.02 15.27
CA TYR A 57 -26.62 -13.04 16.35
C TYR A 57 -27.88 -13.18 17.21
N GLY A 58 -28.94 -13.78 16.66
CA GLY A 58 -30.09 -14.21 17.43
C GLY A 58 -29.73 -15.22 18.53
N ILE A 59 -28.75 -16.08 18.30
CA ILE A 59 -28.24 -16.97 19.34
C ILE A 59 -27.16 -16.27 20.16
N SER A 60 -26.10 -15.79 19.50
CA SER A 60 -24.85 -15.43 20.16
C SER A 60 -24.97 -14.24 21.10
N SER A 61 -25.81 -13.26 20.77
CA SER A 61 -25.89 -12.00 21.53
C SER A 61 -26.47 -12.17 22.94
N ASN A 62 -27.34 -13.16 23.16
CA ASN A 62 -28.00 -13.38 24.44
C ASN A 62 -27.79 -14.79 25.01
N LEU A 63 -26.88 -15.57 24.41
CA LEU A 63 -26.58 -16.94 24.82
C LEU A 63 -26.15 -17.03 26.30
N ILE A 64 -25.36 -16.07 26.79
CA ILE A 64 -24.91 -16.05 28.18
C ILE A 64 -26.07 -15.94 29.18
N SER A 65 -27.14 -15.22 28.82
CA SER A 65 -28.35 -15.11 29.65
C SER A 65 -29.12 -16.43 29.66
N TYR A 66 -29.19 -17.14 28.52
CA TYR A 66 -29.81 -18.46 28.46
C TYR A 66 -29.05 -19.50 29.30
N LEU A 67 -27.71 -19.50 29.21
CA LEU A 67 -26.86 -20.43 29.96
C LEU A 67 -26.94 -20.18 31.48
N THR A 68 -26.94 -18.91 31.91
CA THR A 68 -27.00 -18.57 33.34
C THR A 68 -28.41 -18.55 33.94
N GLY A 69 -29.44 -18.38 33.11
CA GLY A 69 -30.84 -18.42 33.52
C GLY A 69 -31.42 -19.83 33.38
N PRO A 70 -32.10 -20.17 32.27
CA PRO A 70 -32.71 -21.48 32.03
C PRO A 70 -31.82 -22.71 32.30
N LEU A 71 -30.54 -22.68 31.94
CA LEU A 71 -29.63 -23.81 32.18
C LEU A 71 -28.85 -23.75 33.51
N GLY A 72 -29.00 -22.67 34.28
CA GLY A 72 -28.46 -22.56 35.64
C GLY A 72 -26.93 -22.61 35.77
N GLN A 73 -26.17 -22.33 34.70
CA GLN A 73 -24.70 -22.33 34.75
C GLN A 73 -24.16 -21.15 35.55
N SER A 74 -22.96 -21.31 36.13
CA SER A 74 -22.22 -20.22 36.75
C SER A 74 -21.86 -19.14 35.71
N THR A 75 -21.63 -17.89 36.14
CA THR A 75 -21.26 -16.80 35.22
C THR A 75 -19.96 -17.12 34.49
N ALA A 76 -18.95 -17.67 35.19
CA ALA A 76 -17.69 -18.11 34.59
C ALA A 76 -17.90 -19.23 33.56
N THR A 77 -18.59 -20.32 33.94
CA THR A 77 -18.84 -21.47 33.06
C THR A 77 -19.68 -21.09 31.84
N ALA A 78 -20.66 -20.20 32.00
CA ALA A 78 -21.45 -19.71 30.88
C ALA A 78 -20.60 -18.88 29.91
N ALA A 79 -19.78 -17.97 30.41
CA ALA A 79 -18.87 -17.17 29.58
C ALA A 79 -17.85 -18.07 28.84
N GLU A 80 -17.29 -19.06 29.51
CA GLU A 80 -16.44 -20.09 28.89
C GLU A 80 -17.17 -20.83 27.76
N ASN A 81 -18.36 -21.36 28.02
CA ASN A 81 -19.13 -22.10 27.01
C ASN A 81 -19.51 -21.22 25.80
N VAL A 82 -19.90 -19.96 26.01
CA VAL A 82 -20.13 -19.01 24.91
C VAL A 82 -18.86 -18.78 24.11
N ASN A 83 -17.72 -18.58 24.79
CA ASN A 83 -16.42 -18.36 24.14
C ASN A 83 -15.94 -19.60 23.37
N VAL A 84 -16.11 -20.80 23.91
CA VAL A 84 -15.74 -22.05 23.23
C VAL A 84 -16.61 -22.27 21.99
N TRP A 85 -17.92 -22.02 22.09
CA TRP A 85 -18.82 -22.12 20.93
C TRP A 85 -18.50 -21.06 19.86
N SER A 86 -18.40 -19.80 20.25
CA SER A 86 -18.03 -18.69 19.34
C SER A 86 -16.65 -18.93 18.70
N GLY A 87 -15.71 -19.44 19.49
CA GLY A 87 -14.37 -19.83 19.06
C GLY A 87 -14.41 -20.91 17.98
N THR A 88 -15.19 -21.97 18.24
CA THR A 88 -15.41 -23.07 17.30
C THR A 88 -16.07 -22.58 16.01
N ALA A 89 -17.14 -21.79 16.13
CA ALA A 89 -17.89 -21.23 15.01
C ALA A 89 -17.06 -20.28 14.14
N SER A 90 -16.03 -19.64 14.71
CA SER A 90 -15.11 -18.76 13.99
C SER A 90 -13.84 -19.46 13.49
N LEU A 91 -13.53 -20.67 13.97
CA LEU A 91 -12.42 -21.51 13.49
C LEU A 91 -12.84 -22.47 12.36
N LEU A 92 -14.06 -23.03 12.43
CA LEU A 92 -14.62 -23.91 11.38
C LEU A 92 -14.71 -23.28 9.98
N PRO A 93 -14.77 -21.95 9.78
CA PRO A 93 -14.55 -21.32 8.49
C PRO A 93 -13.29 -21.77 7.76
N LEU A 94 -12.21 -22.14 8.46
CA LEU A 94 -11.00 -22.67 7.82
C LEU A 94 -11.30 -23.99 7.11
N LEU A 95 -12.05 -24.88 7.77
CA LEU A 95 -12.48 -26.14 7.19
C LEU A 95 -13.51 -25.91 6.07
N GLY A 96 -14.47 -25.00 6.27
CA GLY A 96 -15.50 -24.71 5.29
C GLY A 96 -14.94 -24.08 4.01
N GLY A 97 -14.06 -23.09 4.14
CA GLY A 97 -13.35 -22.46 3.03
C GLY A 97 -12.44 -23.46 2.30
N PHE A 98 -11.71 -24.30 3.05
CA PHE A 98 -10.94 -25.41 2.46
C PHE A 98 -11.82 -26.34 1.63
N LEU A 99 -12.91 -26.87 2.19
CA LEU A 99 -13.79 -27.80 1.47
C LEU A 99 -14.43 -27.15 0.23
N ALA A 100 -14.79 -25.88 0.32
CA ALA A 100 -15.38 -25.13 -0.78
C ALA A 100 -14.39 -24.87 -1.92
N ASP A 101 -13.20 -24.35 -1.61
CA ASP A 101 -12.20 -23.98 -2.62
C ASP A 101 -11.50 -25.24 -3.19
N SER A 102 -11.40 -26.33 -2.43
CA SER A 102 -10.72 -27.58 -2.87
C SER A 102 -11.60 -28.62 -3.57
N PHE A 103 -12.87 -28.77 -3.19
CA PHE A 103 -13.66 -29.96 -3.58
C PHE A 103 -15.09 -29.64 -4.02
N LEU A 104 -15.84 -28.91 -3.19
CA LEU A 104 -17.30 -28.83 -3.32
C LEU A 104 -17.76 -27.67 -4.21
N GLY A 105 -16.96 -26.60 -4.29
CA GLY A 105 -17.36 -25.32 -4.84
C GLY A 105 -18.21 -24.50 -3.86
N ARG A 106 -18.06 -23.17 -3.93
CA ARG A 106 -18.70 -22.20 -3.01
C ARG A 106 -20.22 -22.35 -2.96
N TYR A 107 -20.89 -22.43 -4.12
CA TYR A 107 -22.35 -22.57 -4.20
C TYR A 107 -22.90 -23.81 -3.48
N ARG A 108 -22.31 -24.99 -3.71
CA ARG A 108 -22.77 -26.23 -3.07
C ARG A 108 -22.50 -26.21 -1.56
N MET A 109 -21.36 -25.64 -1.16
CA MET A 109 -21.04 -25.47 0.25
C MET A 109 -22.08 -24.60 0.98
N ILE A 110 -22.53 -23.50 0.36
CA ILE A 110 -23.57 -22.62 0.90
C ILE A 110 -24.89 -23.38 1.12
N ILE A 111 -25.29 -24.24 0.17
CA ILE A 111 -26.51 -25.06 0.31
C ILE A 111 -26.39 -26.04 1.47
N VAL A 112 -25.30 -26.83 1.52
CA VAL A 112 -25.08 -27.81 2.59
C VAL A 112 -25.05 -27.11 3.94
N ALA A 113 -24.33 -25.99 4.03
CA ALA A 113 -24.28 -25.16 5.23
C ALA A 113 -25.66 -24.62 5.64
N SER A 114 -26.47 -24.15 4.69
CA SER A 114 -27.83 -23.64 4.96
C SER A 114 -28.75 -24.73 5.51
N VAL A 115 -28.68 -25.95 4.97
CA VAL A 115 -29.46 -27.10 5.46
C VAL A 115 -29.04 -27.48 6.88
N LEU A 116 -27.73 -27.51 7.15
CA LEU A 116 -27.22 -27.74 8.50
C LEU A 116 -27.65 -26.63 9.48
N TYR A 117 -27.71 -25.37 9.03
CA TYR A 117 -28.20 -24.25 9.83
C TYR A 117 -29.66 -24.46 10.24
N ILE A 118 -30.53 -24.80 9.29
CA ILE A 118 -31.95 -25.06 9.53
C ILE A 118 -32.12 -26.23 10.52
N LEU A 119 -31.38 -27.33 10.32
CA LEU A 119 -31.39 -28.47 11.24
C LEU A 119 -30.94 -28.08 12.65
N GLY A 120 -29.82 -27.36 12.76
CA GLY A 120 -29.27 -26.89 14.03
C GLY A 120 -30.26 -25.97 14.76
N LEU A 121 -30.84 -24.98 14.08
CA LEU A 121 -31.81 -24.06 14.65
C LEU A 121 -33.13 -24.76 15.04
N GLY A 122 -33.59 -25.72 14.24
CA GLY A 122 -34.76 -26.54 14.56
C GLY A 122 -34.55 -27.36 15.83
N CYS A 123 -33.42 -28.05 15.95
CA CYS A 123 -33.04 -28.80 17.15
C CYS A 123 -32.85 -27.88 18.37
N LEU A 124 -32.29 -26.68 18.17
CA LEU A 124 -32.09 -25.69 19.23
C LEU A 124 -33.43 -25.16 19.77
N SER A 125 -34.37 -24.81 18.88
CA SER A 125 -35.73 -24.40 19.25
C SER A 125 -36.47 -25.52 20.00
N LEU A 126 -36.35 -26.77 19.52
CA LEU A 126 -36.90 -27.94 20.22
C LEU A 126 -36.32 -28.10 21.63
N SER A 127 -35.01 -27.90 21.82
CA SER A 127 -34.37 -28.00 23.14
C SER A 127 -34.89 -26.95 24.14
N ALA A 128 -35.21 -25.74 23.67
CA ALA A 128 -35.79 -24.70 24.50
C ALA A 128 -37.28 -24.94 24.83
N LEU A 129 -38.01 -25.64 23.96
CA LEU A 129 -39.39 -26.03 24.22
C LEU A 129 -39.51 -27.15 25.24
N ILE A 130 -38.57 -28.10 25.27
CA ILE A 130 -38.54 -29.20 26.26
C ILE A 130 -38.49 -28.66 27.70
N TYR A 131 -37.75 -27.57 27.94
CA TYR A 131 -37.69 -26.90 29.25
C TYR A 131 -39.06 -26.41 29.75
N SER A 132 -39.93 -25.97 28.84
CA SER A 132 -41.22 -25.39 29.22
C SER A 132 -42.21 -26.42 29.77
N PHE A 133 -41.91 -27.72 29.64
CA PHE A 133 -42.79 -28.81 30.07
C PHE A 133 -42.41 -29.45 31.41
N ASP A 134 -41.22 -29.17 31.96
CA ASP A 134 -40.71 -29.89 33.14
C ASP A 134 -40.27 -28.90 34.24
N SER A 135 -41.10 -28.77 35.29
CA SER A 135 -40.91 -27.85 36.41
C SER A 135 -40.01 -28.46 37.50
N SER A 136 -38.79 -28.85 37.14
CA SER A 136 -37.76 -29.30 38.08
C SER A 136 -36.65 -28.26 38.21
N ASP A 137 -36.06 -28.13 39.42
CA ASP A 137 -35.03 -27.13 39.74
C ASP A 137 -33.70 -27.31 38.97
N SER A 138 -33.55 -28.41 38.21
CA SER A 138 -32.37 -28.72 37.39
C SER A 138 -32.79 -29.19 35.99
N PRO A 139 -32.22 -28.63 34.90
CA PRO A 139 -32.58 -29.01 33.54
C PRO A 139 -32.27 -30.50 33.26
N PRO A 140 -33.15 -31.25 32.58
CA PRO A 140 -32.89 -32.64 32.22
C PRO A 140 -31.60 -32.81 31.41
N GLN A 141 -30.83 -33.86 31.68
CA GLN A 141 -29.57 -34.15 30.98
C GLN A 141 -29.76 -34.21 29.44
N LEU A 142 -30.90 -34.75 28.98
CA LEU A 142 -31.25 -34.82 27.56
C LEU A 142 -31.40 -33.43 26.93
N GLN A 143 -31.97 -32.46 27.66
CA GLN A 143 -32.11 -31.07 27.20
C GLN A 143 -30.73 -30.44 27.00
N ILE A 144 -29.82 -30.58 27.98
CA ILE A 144 -28.46 -30.02 27.89
C ILE A 144 -27.71 -30.62 26.69
N VAL A 145 -27.76 -31.94 26.52
CA VAL A 145 -27.09 -32.63 25.41
C VAL A 145 -27.64 -32.17 24.06
N LEU A 146 -28.97 -32.12 23.90
CA LEU A 146 -29.60 -31.66 22.68
C LEU A 146 -29.28 -30.19 22.37
N PHE A 147 -29.28 -29.34 23.40
CA PHE A 147 -28.92 -27.93 23.30
C PHE A 147 -27.49 -27.75 22.77
N PHE A 148 -26.48 -28.34 23.41
CA PHE A 148 -25.10 -28.20 22.94
C PHE A 148 -24.88 -28.86 21.57
N PHE A 149 -25.47 -30.04 21.33
CA PHE A 149 -25.38 -30.70 20.02
C PHE A 149 -25.91 -29.79 18.90
N SER A 150 -27.09 -29.19 19.10
CA SER A 150 -27.68 -28.26 18.13
C SER A 150 -26.84 -26.98 17.95
N LEU A 151 -26.29 -26.45 19.04
CA LEU A 151 -25.41 -25.28 19.04
C LEU A 151 -24.13 -25.53 18.21
N TYR A 152 -23.52 -26.71 18.32
CA TYR A 152 -22.34 -27.07 17.52
C TYR A 152 -22.67 -27.44 16.06
N ILE A 153 -23.88 -27.93 15.77
CA ILE A 153 -24.35 -28.03 14.37
C ILE A 153 -24.44 -26.63 13.75
N VAL A 154 -24.96 -25.64 14.47
CA VAL A 154 -25.00 -24.24 14.00
C VAL A 154 -23.59 -23.71 13.76
N ALA A 155 -22.63 -24.00 14.64
CA ALA A 155 -21.22 -23.61 14.43
C ALA A 155 -20.62 -24.25 13.15
N LEU A 156 -20.91 -25.53 12.91
CA LEU A 156 -20.47 -26.23 11.70
C LEU A 156 -21.10 -25.66 10.42
N ALA A 157 -22.40 -25.38 10.48
CA ALA A 157 -23.12 -24.71 9.40
C ALA A 157 -22.49 -23.34 9.08
N GLN A 158 -22.21 -22.55 10.11
CA GLN A 158 -21.55 -21.26 9.96
C GLN A 158 -20.18 -21.34 9.31
N GLY A 159 -19.39 -22.36 9.66
CA GLY A 159 -18.08 -22.59 9.07
C GLY A 159 -18.13 -22.70 7.54
N GLY A 160 -19.10 -23.42 7.00
CA GLY A 160 -19.29 -23.50 5.54
C GLY A 160 -19.91 -22.25 4.94
N HIS A 161 -20.86 -21.63 5.64
CA HIS A 161 -21.65 -20.52 5.10
C HIS A 161 -20.82 -19.23 4.98
N LYS A 162 -20.20 -18.79 6.08
CA LYS A 162 -19.66 -17.44 6.23
C LYS A 162 -18.57 -17.05 5.22
N PRO A 163 -17.48 -17.82 5.03
CA PRO A 163 -16.46 -17.46 4.05
C PRO A 163 -16.96 -17.60 2.60
N CYS A 164 -17.85 -18.56 2.35
CA CYS A 164 -18.29 -18.89 0.99
C CYS A 164 -19.32 -17.89 0.43
N VAL A 165 -20.30 -17.44 1.22
CA VAL A 165 -21.33 -16.49 0.73
C VAL A 165 -20.68 -15.15 0.36
N GLN A 166 -19.75 -14.64 1.19
CA GLN A 166 -19.06 -13.39 0.90
C GLN A 166 -18.21 -13.50 -0.38
N ALA A 167 -17.42 -14.56 -0.53
CA ALA A 167 -16.62 -14.79 -1.73
C ALA A 167 -17.52 -14.97 -2.98
N PHE A 168 -18.58 -15.78 -2.87
CA PHE A 168 -19.52 -16.03 -3.97
C PHE A 168 -20.28 -14.78 -4.39
N GLY A 169 -20.62 -13.88 -3.46
CA GLY A 169 -21.23 -12.59 -3.76
C GLY A 169 -20.28 -11.67 -4.55
N ALA A 170 -19.01 -11.62 -4.15
CA ALA A 170 -17.99 -10.85 -4.87
C ALA A 170 -17.70 -11.40 -6.27
N ASP A 171 -17.80 -12.73 -6.47
CA ASP A 171 -17.61 -13.37 -7.78
C ASP A 171 -18.70 -13.05 -8.80
N GLN A 172 -19.80 -12.40 -8.40
CA GLN A 172 -20.86 -12.04 -9.34
C GLN A 172 -20.49 -10.86 -10.24
N PHE A 173 -19.38 -10.19 -9.98
CA PHE A 173 -18.88 -9.05 -10.75
C PHE A 173 -17.55 -9.41 -11.42
N ASP A 174 -17.45 -9.09 -12.71
CA ASP A 174 -16.24 -9.26 -13.52
C ASP A 174 -15.18 -8.22 -13.13
N GLU A 175 -13.94 -8.68 -12.93
CA GLU A 175 -12.80 -7.82 -12.55
C GLU A 175 -12.14 -7.17 -13.76
N GLN A 176 -12.32 -7.76 -14.94
CA GLN A 176 -11.75 -7.25 -16.20
C GLN A 176 -12.64 -6.17 -16.84
N ASP A 177 -13.92 -6.12 -16.47
CA ASP A 177 -14.86 -5.11 -16.95
C ASP A 177 -14.84 -3.86 -16.04
N PRO A 178 -14.56 -2.65 -16.57
CA PRO A 178 -14.45 -1.44 -15.75
C PRO A 178 -15.72 -1.05 -14.99
N GLU A 179 -16.91 -1.33 -15.53
CA GLU A 179 -18.19 -0.98 -14.91
C GLU A 179 -18.54 -1.98 -13.80
N GLU A 180 -18.38 -3.29 -14.05
CA GLU A 180 -18.59 -4.31 -13.03
C GLU A 180 -17.50 -4.27 -11.93
N CYS A 181 -16.26 -3.90 -12.24
CA CYS A 181 -15.21 -3.71 -11.25
C CYS A 181 -15.54 -2.58 -10.26
N LYS A 182 -16.04 -1.44 -10.75
CA LYS A 182 -16.57 -0.36 -9.89
C LYS A 182 -17.78 -0.84 -9.07
N ALA A 183 -18.68 -1.61 -9.67
CA ALA A 183 -19.83 -2.18 -8.99
C ALA A 183 -19.42 -3.15 -7.86
N LYS A 184 -18.36 -3.95 -8.06
CA LYS A 184 -17.80 -4.86 -7.06
C LYS A 184 -17.30 -4.11 -5.82
N SER A 185 -16.61 -2.98 -6.00
CA SER A 185 -16.20 -2.13 -4.87
C SER A 185 -17.42 -1.63 -4.08
N SER A 186 -18.46 -1.15 -4.79
CA SER A 186 -19.71 -0.74 -4.16
C SER A 186 -20.46 -1.90 -3.48
N PHE A 187 -20.30 -3.14 -3.94
CA PHE A 187 -20.90 -4.32 -3.32
C PHE A 187 -20.40 -4.52 -1.89
N PHE A 188 -19.11 -4.39 -1.60
CA PHE A 188 -18.59 -4.55 -0.24
C PHE A 188 -19.18 -3.52 0.74
N ASN A 189 -19.40 -2.29 0.29
CA ASN A 189 -20.05 -1.25 1.10
C ASN A 189 -21.52 -1.61 1.42
N TRP A 190 -22.29 -2.02 0.41
CA TRP A 190 -23.70 -2.44 0.60
C TRP A 190 -23.83 -3.75 1.38
N TRP A 191 -22.89 -4.67 1.19
CA TRP A 191 -22.77 -5.92 1.95
C TRP A 191 -22.62 -5.61 3.44
N TYR A 192 -21.64 -4.77 3.79
CA TYR A 192 -21.36 -4.43 5.18
C TYR A 192 -22.48 -3.59 5.82
N PHE A 193 -23.08 -2.67 5.06
CA PHE A 193 -24.28 -1.94 5.51
C PHE A 193 -25.44 -2.90 5.82
N SER A 194 -25.73 -3.85 4.93
CA SER A 194 -26.79 -4.83 5.09
C SER A 194 -26.53 -5.76 6.28
N PHE A 195 -25.28 -6.18 6.47
CA PHE A 195 -24.80 -6.90 7.65
C PHE A 195 -25.14 -6.12 8.94
N CYS A 196 -24.75 -4.84 9.03
CA CYS A 196 -24.97 -4.05 10.24
C CYS A 196 -26.45 -3.80 10.51
N ALA A 197 -27.23 -3.52 9.46
CA ALA A 197 -28.68 -3.35 9.57
C ALA A 197 -29.36 -4.64 10.07
N GLY A 198 -28.97 -5.79 9.52
CA GLY A 198 -29.47 -7.11 9.93
C GLY A 198 -29.18 -7.37 11.41
N VAL A 199 -27.95 -7.17 11.86
CA VAL A 199 -27.55 -7.33 13.28
C VAL A 199 -28.34 -6.39 14.18
N MET A 200 -28.49 -5.12 13.82
CA MET A 200 -29.22 -4.14 14.63
C MET A 200 -30.69 -4.54 14.84
N VAL A 201 -31.38 -4.99 13.77
CA VAL A 201 -32.77 -5.49 13.86
C VAL A 201 -32.83 -6.73 14.74
N THR A 202 -31.86 -7.64 14.61
CA THR A 202 -31.77 -8.87 15.41
C THR A 202 -31.65 -8.56 16.90
N LEU A 203 -30.72 -7.67 17.27
CA LEU A 203 -30.46 -7.30 18.66
C LEU A 203 -31.62 -6.54 19.32
N ALA A 204 -32.43 -5.84 18.52
CA ALA A 204 -33.63 -5.16 19.01
C ALA A 204 -34.81 -6.14 19.17
N VAL A 205 -35.07 -6.96 18.14
CA VAL A 205 -36.28 -7.79 18.07
C VAL A 205 -36.10 -9.13 18.80
N LEU A 206 -35.08 -9.92 18.46
CA LEU A 206 -34.94 -11.26 19.02
C LEU A 206 -34.59 -11.25 20.50
N ASN A 207 -33.71 -10.34 20.95
CA ASN A 207 -33.39 -10.24 22.37
C ASN A 207 -34.63 -9.86 23.20
N TYR A 208 -35.51 -9.01 22.65
CA TYR A 208 -36.78 -8.69 23.31
C TYR A 208 -37.70 -9.92 23.39
N ILE A 209 -37.84 -10.67 22.29
CA ILE A 209 -38.64 -11.89 22.25
C ILE A 209 -38.09 -12.95 23.24
N GLN A 210 -36.77 -13.11 23.31
CA GLN A 210 -36.13 -14.08 24.19
C GLN A 210 -36.31 -13.76 25.68
N ASP A 211 -36.07 -12.51 26.07
CA ASP A 211 -36.13 -12.11 27.48
C ASP A 211 -37.58 -11.91 27.97
N ASN A 212 -38.52 -11.49 27.12
CA ASN A 212 -39.87 -11.09 27.53
C ASN A 212 -41.00 -12.01 27.06
N LEU A 213 -40.81 -12.84 26.02
CA LEU A 213 -41.86 -13.70 25.47
C LEU A 213 -41.54 -15.20 25.61
N SER A 214 -40.54 -15.70 24.90
CA SER A 214 -40.17 -17.12 24.93
C SER A 214 -38.83 -17.39 24.25
N TRP A 215 -37.97 -18.17 24.90
CA TRP A 215 -36.75 -18.72 24.30
C TRP A 215 -37.02 -19.66 23.12
N GLY A 216 -38.11 -20.43 23.16
CA GLY A 216 -38.51 -21.32 22.06
C GLY A 216 -38.80 -20.56 20.76
N LEU A 217 -39.54 -19.44 20.86
CA LEU A 217 -39.77 -18.53 19.74
C LEU A 217 -38.48 -17.80 19.33
N GLY A 218 -37.69 -17.36 20.31
CA GLY A 218 -36.42 -16.69 20.10
C GLY A 218 -35.42 -17.49 19.25
N PHE A 219 -35.38 -18.82 19.40
CA PHE A 219 -34.57 -19.71 18.56
C PHE A 219 -35.32 -20.23 17.32
N GLY A 220 -36.66 -20.29 17.35
CA GLY A 220 -37.48 -20.80 16.25
C GLY A 220 -37.63 -19.83 15.08
N ILE A 221 -37.77 -18.52 15.34
CA ILE A 221 -37.89 -17.51 14.28
C ILE A 221 -36.66 -17.50 13.34
N PRO A 222 -35.41 -17.51 13.84
CA PRO A 222 -34.22 -17.77 13.03
C PRO A 222 -34.32 -18.94 12.05
N CYS A 223 -34.89 -20.08 12.49
CA CYS A 223 -35.03 -21.26 11.65
C CYS A 223 -35.92 -20.99 10.42
N ILE A 224 -37.07 -20.33 10.64
CA ILE A 224 -38.00 -19.95 9.56
C ILE A 224 -37.32 -18.98 8.59
N VAL A 225 -36.60 -17.98 9.11
CA VAL A 225 -35.86 -17.00 8.30
C VAL A 225 -34.79 -17.68 7.43
N MET A 226 -34.05 -18.66 7.97
CA MET A 226 -33.07 -19.43 7.20
C MET A 226 -33.71 -20.33 6.14
N CYS A 227 -34.88 -20.92 6.39
CA CYS A 227 -35.64 -21.65 5.36
C CYS A 227 -36.00 -20.75 4.18
N LEU A 228 -36.50 -19.55 4.46
CA LEU A 228 -36.83 -18.56 3.43
C LEU A 228 -35.59 -18.11 2.67
N ALA A 229 -34.47 -17.88 3.37
CA ALA A 229 -33.20 -17.51 2.76
C ALA A 229 -32.68 -18.57 1.79
N LEU A 230 -32.75 -19.85 2.15
CA LEU A 230 -32.36 -20.94 1.24
C LEU A 230 -33.24 -20.97 -0.02
N ILE A 231 -34.55 -20.75 0.11
CA ILE A 231 -35.46 -20.64 -1.04
C ILE A 231 -35.03 -19.48 -1.94
N VAL A 232 -34.79 -18.29 -1.37
CA VAL A 232 -34.33 -17.10 -2.10
C VAL A 232 -33.00 -17.36 -2.80
N PHE A 233 -32.06 -18.02 -2.15
CA PHE A 233 -30.77 -18.40 -2.73
C PHE A 233 -30.94 -19.29 -3.96
N LEU A 234 -31.77 -20.33 -3.85
CA LEU A 234 -32.03 -21.30 -4.91
C LEU A 234 -32.78 -20.67 -6.09
N LEU A 235 -33.66 -19.69 -5.87
CA LEU A 235 -34.32 -18.95 -6.94
C LEU A 235 -33.32 -18.15 -7.81
N GLY A 236 -32.21 -17.71 -7.22
CA GLY A 236 -31.14 -16.99 -7.92
C GLY A 236 -30.23 -17.87 -8.81
N THR A 237 -30.32 -19.20 -8.73
CA THR A 237 -29.39 -20.15 -9.39
C THR A 237 -29.15 -19.88 -10.87
N ASN A 238 -30.20 -19.54 -11.63
CA ASN A 238 -30.10 -19.30 -13.07
C ASN A 238 -29.45 -17.94 -13.41
N ALA A 239 -29.29 -17.05 -12.43
CA ALA A 239 -28.65 -15.75 -12.60
C ALA A 239 -27.18 -15.76 -12.13
N TYR A 240 -26.76 -16.70 -11.29
CA TYR A 240 -25.42 -16.72 -10.74
C TYR A 240 -24.33 -17.06 -11.76
N ARG A 241 -23.15 -16.48 -11.56
CA ARG A 241 -21.90 -16.87 -12.22
C ARG A 241 -21.11 -17.82 -11.33
N PHE A 242 -20.55 -18.85 -11.92
CA PHE A 242 -19.72 -19.85 -11.24
C PHE A 242 -18.31 -19.80 -11.82
N ARG A 243 -17.31 -19.49 -10.99
CA ARG A 243 -15.89 -19.48 -11.39
C ARG A 243 -15.46 -20.89 -11.81
N LEU A 244 -14.75 -20.98 -12.93
CA LEU A 244 -14.08 -22.18 -13.39
C LEU A 244 -12.75 -22.32 -12.64
N HIS A 245 -12.47 -23.49 -12.08
CA HIS A 245 -11.14 -23.81 -11.54
C HIS A 245 -10.20 -24.12 -12.71
N SER A 246 -9.17 -23.28 -12.89
CA SER A 246 -8.27 -23.28 -14.06
C SER A 246 -7.22 -24.39 -14.08
N ASP A 247 -6.97 -25.07 -12.96
CA ASP A 247 -5.98 -26.16 -12.85
C ASP A 247 -6.64 -27.49 -12.43
N GLU A 248 -6.22 -28.62 -13.04
CA GLU A 248 -6.65 -29.97 -12.65
C GLU A 248 -6.22 -30.37 -11.22
N ARG A 249 -5.44 -29.53 -10.50
CA ARG A 249 -4.88 -29.83 -9.18
C ARG A 249 -5.43 -28.91 -8.09
N ASN A 250 -5.82 -29.52 -6.96
CA ASN A 250 -6.32 -28.82 -5.77
C ASN A 250 -5.29 -27.78 -5.25
N PRO A 251 -5.65 -26.48 -5.16
CA PRO A 251 -4.77 -25.39 -4.71
C PRO A 251 -4.12 -25.63 -3.33
N PHE A 252 -4.82 -26.30 -2.41
CA PHE A 252 -4.25 -26.63 -1.11
C PHE A 252 -3.22 -27.75 -1.18
N LEU A 253 -3.41 -28.74 -2.06
CA LEU A 253 -2.40 -29.77 -2.31
C LEU A 253 -1.17 -29.18 -3.00
N ARG A 254 -1.35 -28.12 -3.80
CA ARG A 254 -0.28 -27.34 -4.43
C ARG A 254 0.58 -26.63 -3.36
N ILE A 255 -0.05 -25.85 -2.48
CA ILE A 255 0.66 -25.09 -1.43
C ILE A 255 1.23 -26.00 -0.33
N SER A 256 0.47 -26.98 0.17
CA SER A 256 0.97 -27.89 1.23
C SER A 256 2.18 -28.72 0.80
N ARG A 257 2.25 -29.06 -0.50
CA ARG A 257 3.40 -29.74 -1.09
C ARG A 257 4.69 -28.93 -0.97
N VAL A 258 4.60 -27.60 -1.07
CA VAL A 258 5.76 -26.71 -0.88
C VAL A 258 6.35 -26.91 0.53
N PHE A 259 5.53 -26.88 1.57
CA PHE A 259 6.00 -27.07 2.95
C PHE A 259 6.59 -28.45 3.18
N VAL A 260 5.93 -29.51 2.69
CA VAL A 260 6.41 -30.90 2.82
C VAL A 260 7.74 -31.09 2.09
N ARG A 261 7.89 -30.53 0.89
CA ARG A 261 9.12 -30.64 0.09
C ARG A 261 10.25 -29.81 0.67
N ALA A 262 9.97 -28.59 1.12
CA ALA A 262 10.94 -27.76 1.83
C ALA A 262 11.48 -28.46 3.08
N ALA A 263 10.62 -29.14 3.85
CA ALA A 263 11.02 -29.92 5.02
C ALA A 263 11.84 -31.17 4.65
N ARG A 264 11.44 -31.89 3.59
CA ARG A 264 12.18 -33.07 3.10
C ARG A 264 13.56 -32.70 2.55
N ASN A 265 13.67 -31.55 1.91
CA ASN A 265 14.90 -31.00 1.35
C ASN A 265 15.65 -30.08 2.33
N TRP A 266 15.40 -30.20 3.65
CA TRP A 266 15.98 -29.32 4.65
C TRP A 266 17.51 -29.30 4.65
N GLN A 267 18.16 -30.41 4.27
CA GLN A 267 19.62 -30.54 4.20
C GLN A 267 20.23 -30.02 2.88
N THR A 268 19.41 -29.60 1.91
CA THR A 268 19.88 -29.15 0.59
C THR A 268 20.57 -27.79 0.67
N THR A 269 21.75 -27.71 0.06
CA THR A 269 22.60 -26.51 0.02
C THR A 269 22.02 -25.43 -0.89
N THR A 270 22.19 -24.16 -0.52
CA THR A 270 21.71 -22.98 -1.26
C THR A 270 22.16 -22.95 -2.73
N SER A 271 23.35 -23.48 -3.04
CA SER A 271 23.89 -23.55 -4.41
C SER A 271 23.03 -24.39 -5.37
N VAL A 272 22.48 -25.51 -4.91
CA VAL A 272 21.62 -26.40 -5.71
C VAL A 272 20.27 -25.75 -6.01
N ILE A 273 19.78 -24.93 -5.07
CA ILE A 273 18.52 -24.20 -5.21
C ILE A 273 18.67 -23.07 -6.23
N SER A 274 19.80 -22.35 -6.21
CA SER A 274 20.11 -21.31 -7.20
C SER A 274 20.23 -21.87 -8.61
N MET A 275 20.89 -23.03 -8.78
CA MET A 275 21.01 -23.71 -10.08
C MET A 275 19.65 -24.16 -10.66
N GLU A 276 18.74 -24.67 -9.81
CA GLU A 276 17.41 -25.10 -10.29
C GLU A 276 16.48 -23.89 -10.58
N ALA A 277 16.62 -22.79 -9.83
CA ALA A 277 15.94 -21.53 -10.11
C ALA A 277 16.41 -20.88 -11.44
N GLU A 278 17.72 -20.93 -11.72
CA GLU A 278 18.29 -20.50 -13.01
C GLU A 278 17.82 -21.39 -14.17
N ASN A 279 17.74 -22.72 -13.98
CA ASN A 279 17.22 -23.65 -14.99
C ASN A 279 15.74 -23.42 -15.35
N GLN A 280 14.95 -22.84 -14.43
CA GLN A 280 13.57 -22.41 -14.69
C GLN A 280 13.47 -20.97 -15.24
N GLY A 281 14.60 -20.30 -15.49
CA GLY A 281 14.66 -18.97 -16.09
C GLY A 281 14.38 -17.81 -15.12
N ILE A 282 14.61 -18.00 -13.82
CA ILE A 282 14.15 -17.08 -12.76
C ILE A 282 15.32 -16.24 -12.19
N LEU A 283 15.09 -14.92 -12.03
CA LEU A 283 16.00 -13.97 -11.39
C LEU A 283 15.68 -13.80 -9.88
N PRO A 284 16.66 -13.90 -8.95
CA PRO A 284 16.42 -13.79 -7.50
C PRO A 284 15.94 -12.42 -6.95
N TYR A 285 14.66 -12.07 -7.03
CA TYR A 285 14.09 -10.86 -6.40
C TYR A 285 13.87 -10.99 -4.87
N GLU A 286 13.54 -9.91 -4.14
CA GLU A 286 13.43 -9.90 -2.66
C GLU A 286 12.51 -10.99 -2.04
N GLY A 287 11.43 -11.39 -2.74
CA GLY A 287 10.56 -12.49 -2.32
C GLY A 287 11.31 -13.82 -2.20
N PHE A 288 12.37 -14.01 -2.98
CA PHE A 288 13.28 -15.16 -2.91
C PHE A 288 14.11 -15.18 -1.62
N GLN A 289 14.36 -14.03 -0.97
CA GLN A 289 15.18 -13.93 0.24
C GLN A 289 14.37 -14.07 1.54
N GLN A 290 13.06 -13.82 1.51
CA GLN A 290 12.18 -14.00 2.67
C GLN A 290 11.69 -15.45 2.75
N TYR A 291 11.75 -16.06 3.93
CA TYR A 291 11.45 -17.49 4.12
C TYR A 291 12.24 -18.42 3.17
N LYS A 292 13.55 -18.19 2.99
CA LYS A 292 14.44 -18.94 2.07
C LYS A 292 14.32 -20.46 2.19
N PHE A 293 13.95 -20.96 3.36
CA PHE A 293 13.74 -22.40 3.57
C PHE A 293 12.66 -22.98 2.65
N LEU A 294 11.64 -22.22 2.25
CA LEU A 294 10.60 -22.67 1.31
C LEU A 294 11.13 -22.87 -0.11
N ASN A 295 12.18 -22.14 -0.52
CA ASN A 295 12.80 -22.30 -1.84
C ASN A 295 13.41 -23.69 -2.03
N LYS A 296 13.67 -24.43 -0.94
CA LYS A 296 14.11 -25.83 -0.98
C LYS A 296 13.10 -26.74 -1.65
N ALA A 297 11.83 -26.33 -1.77
CA ALA A 297 10.80 -27.06 -2.49
C ALA A 297 11.00 -27.09 -4.02
N LEU A 298 11.87 -26.23 -4.57
CA LEU A 298 12.24 -26.23 -6.00
C LEU A 298 13.03 -27.47 -6.42
N VAL A 299 13.69 -28.15 -5.48
CA VAL A 299 14.61 -29.26 -5.78
C VAL A 299 13.85 -30.59 -5.83
N ALA A 300 13.96 -31.31 -6.95
CA ALA A 300 13.39 -32.65 -7.08
C ALA A 300 14.10 -33.66 -6.15
N PRO A 301 13.38 -34.53 -5.43
CA PRO A 301 14.00 -35.60 -4.67
C PRO A 301 14.66 -36.58 -5.65
N ASN A 302 15.95 -36.85 -5.45
CA ASN A 302 16.74 -37.86 -6.17
C ASN A 302 16.98 -37.59 -7.67
N GLY A 303 16.78 -36.37 -8.18
CA GLY A 303 17.17 -36.00 -9.55
C GLY A 303 16.26 -36.56 -10.68
N SER A 304 15.13 -37.19 -10.35
CA SER A 304 14.13 -37.59 -11.35
C SER A 304 13.18 -36.42 -11.65
N LYS A 305 13.22 -35.90 -12.88
CA LYS A 305 12.21 -34.95 -13.40
C LYS A 305 11.03 -35.73 -14.00
N GLN A 306 10.15 -36.30 -13.17
CA GLN A 306 8.84 -36.73 -13.65
C GLN A 306 7.87 -35.55 -13.64
N ASP A 307 7.08 -35.45 -14.70
CA ASP A 307 6.17 -34.34 -14.94
C ASP A 307 5.11 -34.28 -13.81
N GLY A 308 5.20 -33.24 -12.98
CA GLY A 308 4.36 -33.07 -11.80
C GLY A 308 5.01 -33.28 -10.42
N GLU A 309 6.29 -33.63 -10.34
CA GLU A 309 7.02 -33.84 -9.06
C GLU A 309 7.72 -32.59 -8.47
N VAL A 310 7.86 -31.50 -9.25
CA VAL A 310 8.53 -30.26 -8.84
C VAL A 310 7.49 -29.18 -8.54
N CYS A 311 7.66 -28.41 -7.45
CA CYS A 311 6.77 -27.28 -7.14
C CYS A 311 7.13 -26.08 -8.03
N SER A 312 6.12 -25.36 -8.53
CA SER A 312 6.37 -24.15 -9.29
C SER A 312 6.84 -23.02 -8.37
N ILE A 313 7.52 -22.01 -8.90
CA ILE A 313 7.87 -20.82 -8.12
C ILE A 313 6.62 -20.07 -7.65
N THR A 314 5.57 -20.07 -8.46
CA THR A 314 4.27 -19.49 -8.14
C THR A 314 3.71 -20.14 -6.87
N ASP A 315 3.76 -21.47 -6.77
CA ASP A 315 3.31 -22.22 -5.58
C ASP A 315 4.09 -21.79 -4.32
N ILE A 316 5.40 -21.55 -4.48
CA ILE A 316 6.29 -21.17 -3.38
C ILE A 316 6.02 -19.75 -2.90
N GLU A 317 5.78 -18.82 -3.82
CA GLU A 317 5.44 -17.44 -3.49
C GLU A 317 4.06 -17.32 -2.86
N GLU A 318 3.08 -18.09 -3.34
CA GLU A 318 1.78 -18.23 -2.66
C GLU A 318 1.97 -18.76 -1.23
N ALA A 319 2.78 -19.81 -1.04
CA ALA A 319 3.07 -20.35 0.30
C ALA A 319 3.77 -19.33 1.22
N LYS A 320 4.67 -18.50 0.67
CA LYS A 320 5.30 -17.40 1.40
C LYS A 320 4.30 -16.31 1.78
N ALA A 321 3.36 -15.96 0.89
CA ALA A 321 2.31 -14.99 1.18
C ALA A 321 1.49 -15.41 2.41
N PHE A 322 1.12 -16.70 2.52
CA PHE A 322 0.46 -17.23 3.73
C PHE A 322 1.31 -17.08 5.00
N LEU A 323 2.63 -17.32 4.93
CA LEU A 323 3.51 -17.12 6.09
C LEU A 323 3.66 -15.65 6.49
N ARG A 324 3.57 -14.71 5.54
CA ARG A 324 3.60 -13.27 5.82
C ARG A 324 2.40 -12.82 6.66
N LEU A 325 1.27 -13.53 6.58
CA LEU A 325 0.07 -13.21 7.35
C LEU A 325 0.17 -13.63 8.82
N VAL A 326 0.99 -14.63 9.16
CA VAL A 326 1.04 -15.23 10.51
C VAL A 326 1.43 -14.24 11.62
N PRO A 327 2.45 -13.36 11.47
CA PRO A 327 2.79 -12.39 12.50
C PRO A 327 1.65 -11.41 12.78
N ILE A 328 1.03 -10.87 11.73
CA ILE A 328 -0.09 -9.91 11.83
C ILE A 328 -1.30 -10.60 12.47
N TRP A 329 -1.61 -11.81 12.00
CA TRP A 329 -2.61 -12.69 12.60
C TRP A 329 -2.40 -12.86 14.12
N ALA A 330 -1.16 -13.14 14.54
CA ALA A 330 -0.83 -13.37 15.94
C ALA A 330 -0.97 -12.10 16.80
N THR A 331 -0.55 -10.94 16.29
CA THR A 331 -0.68 -9.66 17.02
C THR A 331 -2.15 -9.28 17.27
N CYS A 332 -3.07 -9.70 16.39
CA CYS A 332 -4.49 -9.43 16.51
C CYS A 332 -5.24 -10.37 17.48
N LEU A 333 -4.59 -11.39 18.05
CA LEU A 333 -5.26 -12.33 18.96
C LEU A 333 -5.77 -11.68 20.25
N VAL A 334 -5.04 -10.72 20.81
CA VAL A 334 -5.47 -10.01 22.03
C VAL A 334 -6.70 -9.16 21.75
N TYR A 335 -6.79 -8.53 20.57
CA TYR A 335 -7.99 -7.84 20.12
C TYR A 335 -9.21 -8.76 20.13
N ALA A 336 -9.05 -9.98 19.61
CA ALA A 336 -10.12 -10.98 19.62
C ALA A 336 -10.53 -11.44 21.03
N VAL A 337 -9.60 -11.53 21.98
CA VAL A 337 -9.94 -11.83 23.39
C VAL A 337 -10.83 -10.73 23.97
N VAL A 338 -10.53 -9.48 23.66
CA VAL A 338 -11.31 -8.32 24.08
C VAL A 338 -12.68 -8.29 23.39
N PHE A 339 -12.72 -8.66 22.12
CA PHE A 339 -13.96 -8.76 21.34
C PHE A 339 -15.00 -9.69 21.97
N SER A 340 -14.56 -10.82 22.53
CA SER A 340 -15.44 -11.78 23.21
C SER A 340 -16.19 -11.20 24.42
N GLN A 341 -15.76 -10.07 24.99
CA GLN A 341 -16.37 -9.51 26.20
C GLN A 341 -17.70 -8.81 25.93
N SER A 342 -17.90 -8.30 24.71
CA SER A 342 -19.06 -7.50 24.31
C SER A 342 -20.39 -8.26 24.41
N SER A 343 -20.39 -9.54 24.08
CA SER A 343 -21.56 -10.44 24.14
C SER A 343 -21.68 -11.20 25.45
N THR A 344 -20.60 -11.28 26.24
CA THR A 344 -20.53 -12.04 27.49
C THR A 344 -20.61 -11.13 28.72
N LEU A 345 -19.46 -10.73 29.27
CA LEU A 345 -19.36 -10.04 30.55
C LEU A 345 -19.99 -8.64 30.52
N PHE A 346 -19.94 -7.92 29.39
CA PHE A 346 -20.62 -6.62 29.25
C PHE A 346 -22.13 -6.79 29.36
N THR A 347 -22.70 -7.82 28.71
CA THR A 347 -24.13 -8.15 28.83
C THR A 347 -24.48 -8.45 30.28
N LYS A 348 -23.67 -9.27 30.98
CA LYS A 348 -23.90 -9.62 32.39
C LYS A 348 -23.79 -8.43 33.34
N GLN A 349 -22.86 -7.51 33.09
CA GLN A 349 -22.78 -6.23 33.80
C GLN A 349 -24.11 -5.46 33.68
N GLY A 350 -24.63 -5.32 32.46
CA GLY A 350 -25.90 -4.62 32.18
C GLY A 350 -27.14 -5.27 32.82
N VAL A 351 -27.16 -6.59 33.04
CA VAL A 351 -28.27 -7.29 33.71
C VAL A 351 -28.52 -6.76 35.13
N THR A 352 -27.46 -6.32 35.83
CA THR A 352 -27.54 -5.83 37.22
C THR A 352 -27.95 -4.35 37.34
N MET A 353 -28.03 -3.63 36.22
CA MET A 353 -28.23 -2.19 36.18
C MET A 353 -29.69 -1.84 35.88
N ASP A 354 -30.05 -0.58 36.11
CA ASP A 354 -31.38 -0.06 35.78
C ASP A 354 -31.55 0.08 34.25
N ARG A 355 -32.46 -0.73 33.69
CA ARG A 355 -32.71 -0.90 32.26
C ARG A 355 -34.02 -0.27 31.79
N TYR A 356 -34.69 0.52 32.62
CA TYR A 356 -35.93 1.21 32.23
C TYR A 356 -35.61 2.41 31.32
N ILE A 357 -36.21 2.44 30.13
CA ILE A 357 -36.16 3.62 29.23
C ILE A 357 -37.36 4.53 29.52
N THR A 358 -38.51 3.92 29.76
CA THR A 358 -39.72 4.57 30.23
C THR A 358 -40.19 3.87 31.50
N PRO A 359 -41.10 4.45 32.29
CA PRO A 359 -41.59 3.80 33.52
C PRO A 359 -42.17 2.39 33.33
N THR A 360 -42.56 2.03 32.10
CA THR A 360 -43.21 0.74 31.79
C THR A 360 -42.40 -0.17 30.87
N PHE A 361 -41.29 0.32 30.28
CA PHE A 361 -40.54 -0.43 29.28
C PHE A 361 -39.09 -0.65 29.71
N GLN A 362 -38.78 -1.91 29.99
CA GLN A 362 -37.45 -2.40 30.33
C GLN A 362 -36.81 -3.06 29.12
N ILE A 363 -35.59 -2.65 28.77
CA ILE A 363 -34.86 -3.28 27.67
C ILE A 363 -34.07 -4.53 28.12
N PRO A 364 -33.93 -5.54 27.25
CA PRO A 364 -32.95 -6.62 27.43
C PRO A 364 -31.54 -6.07 27.56
N ALA A 365 -30.72 -6.64 28.45
CA ALA A 365 -29.34 -6.19 28.61
C ALA A 365 -28.51 -6.39 27.33
N ALA A 366 -28.75 -7.50 26.62
CA ALA A 366 -28.07 -7.83 25.36
C ALA A 366 -28.34 -6.81 24.23
N THR A 367 -29.47 -6.08 24.28
CA THR A 367 -29.80 -5.04 23.29
C THR A 367 -28.79 -3.89 23.29
N LEU A 368 -28.00 -3.68 24.34
CA LEU A 368 -26.92 -2.68 24.35
C LEU A 368 -25.85 -2.93 23.29
N GLN A 369 -25.66 -4.18 22.85
CA GLN A 369 -24.77 -4.50 21.74
C GLN A 369 -25.17 -3.76 20.44
N SER A 370 -26.43 -3.33 20.30
CA SER A 370 -26.88 -2.53 19.15
C SER A 370 -26.16 -1.18 19.03
N VAL A 371 -25.61 -0.66 20.14
CA VAL A 371 -24.77 0.54 20.13
C VAL A 371 -23.49 0.32 19.31
N ILE A 372 -22.94 -0.90 19.30
CA ILE A 372 -21.80 -1.25 18.43
C ILE A 372 -22.23 -1.11 16.96
N SER A 373 -23.34 -1.74 16.57
CA SER A 373 -23.86 -1.68 15.20
C SER A 373 -24.19 -0.25 14.77
N LEU A 374 -24.80 0.54 15.65
CA LEU A 374 -25.11 1.95 15.40
C LEU A 374 -23.84 2.79 15.22
N SER A 375 -22.84 2.58 16.07
CA SER A 375 -21.53 3.23 15.96
C SER A 375 -20.90 2.93 14.60
N ILE A 376 -20.90 1.67 14.17
CA ILE A 376 -20.38 1.26 12.86
C ILE A 376 -21.11 1.95 11.70
N VAL A 377 -22.45 1.96 11.69
CA VAL A 377 -23.27 2.58 10.64
C VAL A 377 -23.01 4.09 10.55
N ILE A 378 -22.73 4.76 11.66
CA ILE A 378 -22.43 6.20 11.71
C ILE A 378 -20.97 6.46 11.28
N PHE A 379 -20.02 5.67 11.78
CA PHE A 379 -18.60 5.95 11.62
C PHE A 379 -18.02 5.51 10.29
N ILE A 380 -18.60 4.54 9.56
CA ILE A 380 -18.13 4.20 8.21
C ILE A 380 -18.25 5.40 7.25
N PRO A 381 -19.42 6.05 7.08
CA PRO A 381 -19.52 7.24 6.23
C PRO A 381 -18.59 8.36 6.67
N VAL A 382 -18.39 8.54 7.98
CA VAL A 382 -17.43 9.53 8.52
C VAL A 382 -16.01 9.17 8.13
N TYR A 383 -15.61 7.90 8.25
CA TYR A 383 -14.31 7.42 7.83
C TYR A 383 -14.10 7.68 6.33
N ASP A 384 -15.02 7.24 5.48
CA ASP A 384 -14.86 7.35 4.02
C ASP A 384 -14.95 8.78 3.48
N ARG A 385 -15.84 9.61 4.04
CA ARG A 385 -16.13 10.95 3.50
C ARG A 385 -15.34 12.08 4.17
N ILE A 386 -14.82 11.85 5.37
CA ILE A 386 -14.13 12.88 6.15
C ILE A 386 -12.70 12.44 6.43
N LEU A 387 -12.49 11.31 7.11
CA LEU A 387 -11.15 10.90 7.55
C LEU A 387 -10.25 10.52 6.37
N VAL A 388 -10.74 9.74 5.41
CA VAL A 388 -9.97 9.30 4.24
C VAL A 388 -9.52 10.50 3.38
N PRO A 389 -10.37 11.46 2.98
CA PRO A 389 -9.93 12.64 2.23
C PRO A 389 -8.90 13.50 3.00
N ILE A 390 -9.07 13.69 4.31
CA ILE A 390 -8.11 14.43 5.14
C ILE A 390 -6.79 13.66 5.23
N ALA A 391 -6.84 12.36 5.50
CA ALA A 391 -5.66 11.52 5.58
C ALA A 391 -4.92 11.47 4.24
N ARG A 392 -5.64 11.36 3.11
CA ARG A 392 -5.07 11.46 1.75
C ARG A 392 -4.36 12.80 1.53
N ALA A 393 -4.95 13.90 1.99
CA ALA A 393 -4.36 15.22 1.87
C ALA A 393 -3.08 15.39 2.71
N ILE A 394 -2.94 14.64 3.81
CA ILE A 394 -1.78 14.71 4.71
C ILE A 394 -0.70 13.69 4.33
N SER A 395 -1.09 12.44 4.05
CA SER A 395 -0.18 11.32 3.82
C SER A 395 0.26 11.16 2.37
N GLY A 396 -0.48 11.74 1.41
CA GLY A 396 -0.27 11.53 -0.02
C GLY A 396 -0.61 10.12 -0.53
N LYS A 397 -1.08 9.21 0.33
CA LYS A 397 -1.44 7.82 -0.04
C LYS A 397 -2.89 7.73 -0.54
N PRO A 398 -3.21 6.95 -1.59
CA PRO A 398 -4.58 6.80 -2.13
C PRO A 398 -5.60 6.24 -1.12
N SER A 399 -5.19 5.45 -0.15
CA SER A 399 -6.05 4.94 0.93
C SER A 399 -6.15 5.90 2.13
N GLY A 400 -5.34 6.96 2.16
CA GLY A 400 -5.19 7.88 3.29
C GLY A 400 -4.32 7.32 4.40
N ILE A 401 -4.62 6.12 4.92
CA ILE A 401 -3.79 5.37 5.88
C ILE A 401 -3.58 3.94 5.38
N SER A 402 -2.47 3.30 5.74
CA SER A 402 -2.24 1.90 5.35
C SER A 402 -3.21 0.94 6.07
N MET A 403 -3.43 -0.26 5.51
CA MET A 403 -4.29 -1.28 6.15
C MET A 403 -3.79 -1.65 7.56
N LEU A 404 -2.47 -1.71 7.76
CA LEU A 404 -1.86 -1.98 9.07
C LEU A 404 -2.06 -0.81 10.05
N GLN A 405 -1.89 0.44 9.60
CA GLN A 405 -2.19 1.62 10.41
C GLN A 405 -3.66 1.67 10.82
N ARG A 406 -4.56 1.28 9.91
CA ARG A 406 -5.99 1.15 10.17
C ARG A 406 -6.24 0.10 11.26
N ILE A 407 -5.64 -1.09 11.14
CA ILE A 407 -5.76 -2.17 12.15
C ILE A 407 -5.26 -1.71 13.53
N GLY A 408 -4.05 -1.14 13.61
CA GLY A 408 -3.45 -0.66 14.85
C GLY A 408 -4.26 0.46 15.52
N THR A 409 -4.85 1.36 14.73
CA THR A 409 -5.72 2.44 15.23
C THR A 409 -6.96 1.87 15.93
N GLY A 410 -7.59 0.82 15.39
CA GLY A 410 -8.73 0.19 16.06
C GLY A 410 -8.31 -0.56 17.33
N ILE A 411 -7.16 -1.24 17.34
CA ILE A 411 -6.61 -1.88 18.55
C ILE A 411 -6.40 -0.85 19.67
N PHE A 412 -6.02 0.39 19.33
CA PHE A 412 -5.94 1.49 20.29
C PHE A 412 -7.32 1.90 20.85
N PHE A 413 -8.36 1.98 20.02
CA PHE A 413 -9.71 2.32 20.51
C PHE A 413 -10.32 1.21 21.39
N SER A 414 -10.02 -0.06 21.10
CA SER A 414 -10.46 -1.17 21.96
C SER A 414 -9.73 -1.20 23.31
N LEU A 415 -8.44 -0.82 23.37
CA LEU A 415 -7.74 -0.55 24.64
C LEU A 415 -8.50 0.50 25.46
N LEU A 416 -8.84 1.64 24.85
CA LEU A 416 -9.57 2.71 25.53
C LEU A 416 -10.96 2.25 26.00
N SER A 417 -11.65 1.42 25.21
CA SER A 417 -12.92 0.81 25.60
C SER A 417 -12.78 -0.07 26.84
N MET A 418 -11.73 -0.90 26.95
CA MET A 418 -11.48 -1.72 28.14
C MET A 418 -11.16 -0.90 29.39
N VAL A 419 -10.40 0.19 29.24
CA VAL A 419 -10.13 1.13 30.34
C VAL A 419 -11.44 1.73 30.85
N ILE A 420 -12.32 2.17 29.95
CA ILE A 420 -13.63 2.72 30.32
C ILE A 420 -14.50 1.66 30.99
N ALA A 421 -14.55 0.44 30.45
CA ALA A 421 -15.31 -0.65 31.03
C ALA A 421 -14.86 -0.97 32.47
N ALA A 422 -13.55 -0.96 32.72
CA ALA A 422 -12.99 -1.15 34.06
C ALA A 422 -13.40 -0.03 35.04
N LEU A 423 -13.39 1.22 34.57
CA LEU A 423 -13.81 2.37 35.38
C LEU A 423 -15.32 2.36 35.68
N VAL A 424 -16.14 2.03 34.68
CA VAL A 424 -17.60 1.93 34.83
C VAL A 424 -17.96 0.80 35.79
N GLU A 425 -17.29 -0.35 35.69
CA GLU A 425 -17.54 -1.46 36.62
C GLU A 425 -17.15 -1.10 38.05
N ARG A 426 -16.00 -0.46 38.25
CA ARG A 426 -15.59 0.02 39.57
C ARG A 426 -16.63 0.97 40.17
N LYS A 427 -17.22 1.84 39.35
CA LYS A 427 -18.31 2.74 39.79
C LYS A 427 -19.60 1.99 40.14
N ARG A 428 -19.95 0.96 39.37
CA ARG A 428 -21.11 0.09 39.64
C ARG A 428 -20.96 -0.64 40.97
N LEU A 429 -19.80 -1.26 41.23
CA LEU A 429 -19.47 -1.94 42.49
C LEU A 429 -19.53 -0.98 43.68
N GLN A 430 -18.95 0.22 43.56
CA GLN A 430 -19.05 1.24 44.62
C GLN A 430 -20.50 1.62 44.94
N THR A 431 -21.36 1.72 43.91
CA THR A 431 -22.78 2.03 44.09
C THR A 431 -23.50 0.88 44.80
N ALA A 432 -23.23 -0.37 44.42
CA ALA A 432 -23.79 -1.54 45.12
C ALA A 432 -23.41 -1.57 46.61
N ILE A 433 -22.16 -1.20 46.95
CA ILE A 433 -21.70 -1.07 48.35
C ILE A 433 -22.45 0.05 49.08
N GLN A 434 -22.57 1.23 48.48
CA GLN A 434 -23.22 2.40 49.10
C GLN A 434 -24.68 2.15 49.45
N TYR A 435 -25.40 1.38 48.63
CA TYR A 435 -26.80 1.04 48.84
C TYR A 435 -27.00 -0.28 49.61
N GLY A 436 -25.92 -0.93 50.09
CA GLY A 436 -26.01 -2.18 50.86
C GLY A 436 -26.49 -3.40 50.06
N LEU A 437 -26.29 -3.39 48.74
CA LEU A 437 -26.79 -4.42 47.80
C LEU A 437 -25.79 -5.56 47.52
N VAL A 438 -24.65 -5.57 48.23
CA VAL A 438 -23.53 -6.50 47.98
C VAL A 438 -23.98 -7.97 48.08
N ASP A 439 -24.84 -8.30 49.05
CA ASP A 439 -25.30 -9.68 49.29
C ASP A 439 -26.61 -10.03 48.59
N MET A 440 -27.10 -9.14 47.71
CA MET A 440 -28.37 -9.30 47.00
C MET A 440 -28.13 -9.53 45.50
N PRO A 441 -27.85 -10.77 45.04
CA PRO A 441 -27.42 -11.06 43.66
C PRO A 441 -28.46 -10.74 42.59
N LYS A 442 -29.74 -10.68 42.95
CA LYS A 442 -30.86 -10.36 42.03
C LYS A 442 -31.32 -8.90 42.13
N ALA A 443 -30.77 -8.11 43.06
CA ALA A 443 -31.18 -6.73 43.23
C ALA A 443 -30.60 -5.85 42.11
N THR A 444 -31.42 -4.94 41.59
CA THR A 444 -30.99 -3.95 40.61
C THR A 444 -30.19 -2.85 41.32
N VAL A 445 -28.97 -2.63 40.88
CA VAL A 445 -28.13 -1.51 41.34
C VAL A 445 -28.75 -0.22 40.80
N PRO A 446 -28.94 0.83 41.63
CA PRO A 446 -29.55 2.11 41.21
C PRO A 446 -28.55 2.95 40.39
N MET A 447 -28.17 2.41 39.23
CA MET A 447 -27.26 2.99 38.26
C MET A 447 -27.82 2.68 36.87
N SER A 448 -28.03 3.72 36.07
CA SER A 448 -28.60 3.57 34.74
C SER A 448 -27.69 2.76 33.81
N VAL A 449 -28.27 1.87 33.03
CA VAL A 449 -27.57 1.02 32.07
C VAL A 449 -26.83 1.83 30.98
N TRP A 450 -27.23 3.08 30.72
CA TRP A 450 -26.59 3.98 29.75
C TRP A 450 -25.14 4.36 30.10
N TRP A 451 -24.69 4.10 31.32
CA TRP A 451 -23.27 4.19 31.68
C TRP A 451 -22.39 3.21 30.90
N LEU A 452 -22.96 2.14 30.33
CA LEU A 452 -22.26 1.20 29.45
C LEU A 452 -22.14 1.71 28.00
N THR A 453 -22.87 2.75 27.61
CA THR A 453 -22.83 3.25 26.22
C THR A 453 -21.43 3.67 25.74
N PRO A 454 -20.59 4.37 26.52
CA PRO A 454 -19.27 4.79 26.05
C PRO A 454 -18.35 3.63 25.66
N GLN A 455 -18.34 2.53 26.44
CA GLN A 455 -17.49 1.38 26.13
C GLN A 455 -17.99 0.68 24.86
N TYR A 456 -19.31 0.51 24.67
CA TYR A 456 -19.88 -0.07 23.46
C TYR A 456 -19.68 0.81 22.21
N LEU A 457 -19.81 2.13 22.33
CA LEU A 457 -19.61 3.07 21.22
C LEU A 457 -18.17 3.02 20.71
N LEU A 458 -17.19 3.14 21.62
CA LEU A 458 -15.77 3.07 21.27
C LEU A 458 -15.38 1.69 20.73
N PHE A 459 -16.02 0.64 21.24
CA PHE A 459 -15.85 -0.70 20.69
C PHE A 459 -16.34 -0.79 19.23
N GLY A 460 -17.47 -0.15 18.90
CA GLY A 460 -17.92 -0.04 17.51
C GLY A 460 -17.00 0.81 16.62
N VAL A 461 -16.41 1.90 17.14
CA VAL A 461 -15.39 2.67 16.40
C VAL A 461 -14.18 1.79 16.12
N SER A 462 -13.71 1.05 17.13
CA SER A 462 -12.63 0.09 16.98
C SER A 462 -12.89 -0.93 15.87
N ASP A 463 -14.11 -1.48 15.78
CA ASP A 463 -14.48 -2.43 14.74
C ASP A 463 -14.38 -1.82 13.32
N VAL A 464 -14.81 -0.57 13.11
CA VAL A 464 -14.68 0.10 11.79
C VAL A 464 -13.24 0.15 11.29
N PHE A 465 -12.28 0.25 12.21
CA PHE A 465 -10.87 0.28 11.91
C PHE A 465 -10.28 -1.14 11.80
N THR A 466 -10.37 -1.94 12.86
CA THR A 466 -9.72 -3.26 12.93
C THR A 466 -10.42 -4.32 12.11
N MET A 467 -11.75 -4.48 12.20
CA MET A 467 -12.45 -5.54 11.48
C MET A 467 -12.40 -5.32 9.97
N VAL A 468 -12.71 -4.12 9.51
CA VAL A 468 -12.67 -3.81 8.07
C VAL A 468 -11.23 -3.89 7.55
N GLY A 469 -10.25 -3.38 8.30
CA GLY A 469 -8.84 -3.49 7.93
C GLY A 469 -8.35 -4.93 7.82
N LEU A 470 -8.77 -5.82 8.74
CA LEU A 470 -8.45 -7.25 8.67
C LEU A 470 -9.12 -7.95 7.47
N GLN A 471 -10.38 -7.62 7.18
CA GLN A 471 -11.10 -8.19 6.03
C GLN A 471 -10.42 -7.83 4.71
N GLU A 472 -10.09 -6.55 4.52
CA GLU A 472 -9.41 -6.03 3.33
C GLU A 472 -8.02 -6.66 3.19
N PHE A 473 -7.22 -6.62 4.27
CA PHE A 473 -5.86 -7.14 4.28
C PHE A 473 -5.81 -8.65 3.97
N PHE A 474 -6.60 -9.49 4.64
CA PHE A 474 -6.53 -10.94 4.42
C PHE A 474 -7.16 -11.39 3.10
N TYR A 475 -8.05 -10.60 2.50
CA TYR A 475 -8.64 -10.90 1.20
C TYR A 475 -7.66 -10.56 0.05
N ASP A 476 -6.99 -9.41 0.13
CA ASP A 476 -6.11 -8.93 -0.93
C ASP A 476 -4.75 -9.66 -0.97
N GLN A 477 -4.29 -10.18 0.18
CA GLN A 477 -2.99 -10.83 0.29
C GLN A 477 -2.99 -12.33 -0.10
N VAL A 478 -4.15 -12.91 -0.41
CA VAL A 478 -4.27 -14.31 -0.84
C VAL A 478 -4.60 -14.42 -2.33
N PRO A 479 -4.16 -15.51 -3.01
CA PRO A 479 -4.52 -15.75 -4.41
C PRO A 479 -6.03 -15.81 -4.63
N SER A 480 -6.48 -15.47 -5.85
CA SER A 480 -7.90 -15.43 -6.21
C SER A 480 -8.65 -16.75 -5.98
N GLU A 481 -7.96 -17.87 -6.16
CA GLU A 481 -8.44 -19.25 -5.95
C GLU A 481 -8.70 -19.57 -4.47
N LEU A 482 -8.03 -18.85 -3.56
CA LEU A 482 -7.98 -19.09 -2.12
C LEU A 482 -8.60 -17.94 -1.30
N ARG A 483 -9.42 -17.10 -1.93
CA ARG A 483 -10.09 -15.99 -1.26
C ARG A 483 -11.00 -16.44 -0.11
N SER A 484 -11.65 -17.61 -0.19
CA SER A 484 -12.49 -18.11 0.92
C SER A 484 -11.64 -18.48 2.13
N ILE A 485 -10.45 -19.07 1.93
CA ILE A 485 -9.54 -19.38 3.02
C ILE A 485 -8.85 -18.13 3.60
N GLY A 486 -8.54 -17.12 2.78
CA GLY A 486 -8.07 -15.82 3.28
C GLY A 486 -9.07 -15.19 4.25
N LEU A 487 -10.35 -15.17 3.86
CA LEU A 487 -11.42 -14.72 4.76
C LEU A 487 -11.57 -15.61 6.00
N ALA A 488 -11.38 -16.93 5.85
CA ALA A 488 -11.39 -17.82 7.00
C ALA A 488 -10.20 -17.61 7.95
N LEU A 489 -9.04 -17.20 7.44
CA LEU A 489 -7.85 -16.93 8.25
C LEU A 489 -8.06 -15.74 9.17
N TYR A 490 -8.66 -14.63 8.72
CA TYR A 490 -8.96 -13.54 9.65
C TYR A 490 -10.03 -13.97 10.68
N LEU A 491 -11.04 -14.75 10.28
CA LEU A 491 -12.07 -15.25 11.21
C LEU A 491 -11.46 -16.14 12.29
N SER A 492 -10.41 -16.90 11.96
CA SER A 492 -9.70 -17.73 12.92
C SER A 492 -9.01 -16.93 14.04
N ILE A 493 -8.69 -15.64 13.83
CA ILE A 493 -8.20 -14.74 14.89
C ILE A 493 -9.24 -14.67 16.01
N PHE A 494 -10.51 -14.46 15.66
CA PHE A 494 -11.63 -14.43 16.60
C PHE A 494 -11.94 -15.81 17.19
N GLY A 495 -11.70 -16.87 16.40
CA GLY A 495 -11.74 -18.24 16.86
C GLY A 495 -10.79 -18.50 18.02
N ILE A 496 -9.50 -18.30 17.77
CA ILE A 496 -8.43 -18.55 18.73
C ILE A 496 -8.48 -17.55 19.89
N GLY A 497 -8.79 -16.28 19.64
CA GLY A 497 -8.97 -15.28 20.70
C GLY A 497 -10.11 -15.64 21.66
N SER A 498 -11.22 -16.22 21.17
CA SER A 498 -12.29 -16.69 22.06
C SER A 498 -11.85 -17.88 22.92
N PHE A 499 -11.07 -18.83 22.37
CA PHE A 499 -10.48 -19.92 23.17
C PHE A 499 -9.50 -19.40 24.22
N ILE A 500 -8.65 -18.42 23.87
CA ILE A 500 -7.75 -17.76 24.83
C ILE A 500 -8.57 -17.05 25.93
N SER A 501 -9.66 -16.37 25.57
CA SER A 501 -10.56 -15.73 26.55
C SER A 501 -11.16 -16.75 27.52
N SER A 502 -11.67 -17.88 27.00
CA SER A 502 -12.16 -18.99 27.84
C SER A 502 -11.07 -19.54 28.76
N PHE A 503 -9.85 -19.72 28.25
CA PHE A 503 -8.72 -20.19 29.05
C PHE A 503 -8.35 -19.21 30.16
N LEU A 504 -8.30 -17.91 29.86
CA LEU A 504 -8.03 -16.87 30.85
C LEU A 504 -9.09 -16.85 31.97
N ILE A 505 -10.38 -16.92 31.60
CA ILE A 505 -11.48 -16.99 32.57
C ILE A 505 -11.30 -18.20 33.48
N SER A 506 -11.02 -19.38 32.92
CA SER A 506 -10.85 -20.62 33.69
C SER A 506 -9.67 -20.58 34.66
N VAL A 507 -8.53 -20.06 34.21
CA VAL A 507 -7.33 -19.93 35.05
C VAL A 507 -7.57 -18.94 36.19
N ILE A 508 -8.18 -17.79 35.91
CA ILE A 508 -8.44 -16.75 36.90
C ILE A 508 -9.53 -17.21 37.89
N GLU A 509 -10.58 -17.88 37.42
CA GLU A 509 -11.61 -18.47 38.28
C GLU A 509 -10.98 -19.44 39.28
N LYS A 510 -10.11 -20.34 38.82
CA LYS A 510 -9.40 -21.29 39.69
C LYS A 510 -8.39 -20.62 40.63
N ALA A 511 -7.74 -19.55 40.18
CA ALA A 511 -6.73 -18.85 40.97
C ALA A 511 -7.34 -17.92 42.04
N THR A 512 -8.53 -17.38 41.79
CA THR A 512 -9.19 -16.39 42.66
C THR A 512 -10.32 -17.00 43.48
N GLY A 513 -10.99 -18.03 42.97
CA GLY A 513 -12.03 -18.80 43.65
C GLY A 513 -11.45 -19.93 44.51
N GLY A 514 -11.32 -19.69 45.82
CA GLY A 514 -10.86 -20.70 46.78
C GLY A 514 -10.98 -20.25 48.24
N GLN A 515 -11.17 -21.19 49.17
CA GLN A 515 -11.25 -20.98 50.63
C GLN A 515 -12.29 -19.92 51.08
N GLY A 516 -13.50 -19.94 50.50
CA GLY A 516 -14.58 -19.02 50.90
C GLY A 516 -14.41 -17.57 50.43
N ARG A 517 -13.46 -17.30 49.52
CA ARG A 517 -13.28 -16.01 48.85
C ARG A 517 -14.10 -15.96 47.55
N ASP A 518 -14.62 -14.78 47.23
CA ASP A 518 -15.31 -14.52 45.97
C ASP A 518 -14.30 -14.41 44.80
N SER A 519 -14.56 -15.15 43.72
CA SER A 519 -13.81 -15.06 42.47
C SER A 519 -14.07 -13.75 41.74
N TRP A 520 -13.15 -13.35 40.84
CA TRP A 520 -13.36 -12.24 39.90
C TRP A 520 -14.64 -12.40 39.07
N PHE A 521 -15.10 -13.63 38.83
CA PHE A 521 -16.31 -13.95 38.07
C PHE A 521 -17.44 -14.55 38.94
N SER A 522 -17.49 -14.18 40.23
CA SER A 522 -18.52 -14.65 41.17
C SER A 522 -19.93 -14.57 40.57
N ASN A 523 -20.76 -15.58 40.87
CA ASN A 523 -22.17 -15.63 40.43
C ASN A 523 -22.95 -14.41 40.93
N ASN A 524 -22.59 -13.90 42.10
CA ASN A 524 -23.05 -12.60 42.56
C ASN A 524 -22.12 -11.52 42.00
N LEU A 525 -22.55 -10.88 40.91
CA LEU A 525 -21.80 -9.81 40.26
C LEU A 525 -21.51 -8.62 41.17
N ASN A 526 -22.25 -8.42 42.28
CA ASN A 526 -21.96 -7.35 43.25
C ASN A 526 -20.77 -7.69 44.17
N ARG A 527 -20.35 -8.96 44.20
CA ARG A 527 -19.13 -9.46 44.87
C ARG A 527 -18.02 -9.83 43.89
N ALA A 528 -18.33 -9.90 42.59
CA ALA A 528 -17.38 -10.12 41.53
C ALA A 528 -16.48 -8.89 41.31
N HIS A 529 -15.35 -9.10 40.64
CA HIS A 529 -14.38 -8.06 40.32
C HIS A 529 -14.04 -8.08 38.82
N LEU A 530 -15.06 -7.81 37.99
CA LEU A 530 -14.89 -7.72 36.54
C LEU A 530 -13.98 -6.55 36.14
N ASP A 531 -13.89 -5.52 36.98
CA ASP A 531 -12.99 -4.38 36.80
C ASP A 531 -11.52 -4.80 36.74
N TYR A 532 -11.10 -5.75 37.59
CA TYR A 532 -9.74 -6.30 37.54
C TYR A 532 -9.48 -7.08 36.25
N PHE A 533 -10.47 -7.82 35.77
CA PHE A 533 -10.36 -8.53 34.50
C PHE A 533 -10.24 -7.57 33.32
N TYR A 534 -11.03 -6.50 33.29
CA TYR A 534 -10.93 -5.48 32.23
C TYR A 534 -9.58 -4.73 32.29
N TRP A 535 -9.04 -4.45 33.47
CA TRP A 535 -7.68 -3.91 33.61
C TRP A 535 -6.59 -4.87 33.12
N LEU A 536 -6.73 -6.17 33.39
CA LEU A 536 -5.82 -7.20 32.86
C LEU A 536 -5.84 -7.19 31.33
N LEU A 537 -7.03 -7.19 30.72
CA LEU A 537 -7.16 -7.14 29.27
C LEU A 537 -6.57 -5.87 28.66
N ALA A 538 -6.81 -4.70 29.28
CA ALA A 538 -6.17 -3.46 28.87
C ALA A 538 -4.63 -3.54 28.97
N GLY A 539 -4.10 -4.13 30.05
CA GLY A 539 -2.66 -4.34 30.24
C GLY A 539 -2.04 -5.25 29.18
N LEU A 540 -2.73 -6.34 28.79
CA LEU A 540 -2.28 -7.25 27.73
C LEU A 540 -2.20 -6.60 26.35
N MET A 541 -2.91 -5.49 26.14
CA MET A 541 -2.88 -4.73 24.88
C MET A 541 -1.72 -3.72 24.79
N VAL A 542 -1.08 -3.34 25.91
CA VAL A 542 0.00 -2.34 25.92
C VAL A 542 1.25 -2.76 25.14
N PRO A 543 1.77 -4.02 25.27
CA PRO A 543 2.96 -4.45 24.54
C PRO A 543 2.80 -4.46 23.01
N LEU A 544 1.56 -4.56 22.52
CA LEU A 544 1.26 -4.57 21.09
C LEU A 544 1.56 -3.22 20.42
N ARG A 545 1.49 -2.11 21.16
CA ARG A 545 1.90 -0.78 20.67
C ARG A 545 3.41 -0.69 20.47
N SER A 546 4.21 -1.26 21.38
CA SER A 546 5.66 -1.28 21.25
C SER A 546 6.16 -2.22 20.15
N ALA A 547 5.37 -3.23 19.77
CA ALA A 547 5.68 -4.10 18.63
C ALA A 547 5.36 -3.42 17.27
N ASP A 548 4.31 -2.60 17.22
CA ASP A 548 3.98 -1.74 16.06
C ASP A 548 5.04 -0.64 15.84
N GLU A 549 5.59 -0.07 16.91
CA GLU A 549 6.72 0.89 16.84
C GLU A 549 8.09 0.21 16.57
N ALA A 550 8.22 -1.09 16.86
CA ALA A 550 9.47 -1.86 16.65
C ALA A 550 9.54 -2.59 15.29
N TYR A 551 8.51 -2.48 14.45
CA TYR A 551 8.52 -2.88 13.04
C TYR A 551 8.54 -1.64 12.14
N PRO A 552 9.69 -0.95 12.00
CA PRO A 552 9.80 0.12 11.02
C PRO A 552 9.70 -0.49 9.61
N ASP A 553 8.68 -0.07 8.86
CA ASP A 553 8.72 0.17 7.42
C ASP A 553 9.40 -0.88 6.52
N ARG A 554 9.22 -2.18 6.79
CA ARG A 554 9.67 -3.25 5.87
C ARG A 554 8.55 -3.85 5.01
N PHE A 555 7.29 -3.56 5.37
CA PHE A 555 6.09 -4.06 4.68
C PHE A 555 5.43 -3.04 3.74
N ASP A 556 5.90 -1.79 3.72
CA ASP A 556 5.39 -0.75 2.82
C ASP A 556 6.03 -0.81 1.43
N ILE A 557 7.06 -1.64 1.23
CA ILE A 557 7.80 -1.71 -0.03
C ILE A 557 6.94 -2.33 -1.14
N LEU A 558 6.21 -3.41 -0.87
CA LEU A 558 5.36 -4.06 -1.88
C LEU A 558 4.05 -3.32 -2.15
N SER A 559 3.41 -2.68 -1.16
CA SER A 559 2.25 -1.83 -1.40
C SER A 559 2.62 -0.53 -2.11
N THR A 560 3.80 0.04 -1.81
CA THR A 560 4.30 1.21 -2.55
C THR A 560 4.77 0.82 -3.96
N ILE A 561 5.32 -0.38 -4.17
CA ILE A 561 5.70 -0.90 -5.50
C ILE A 561 4.48 -1.31 -6.33
N GLU A 562 3.46 -1.94 -5.74
CA GLU A 562 2.19 -2.22 -6.43
C GLU A 562 1.37 -0.96 -6.67
N ASP A 563 1.45 0.07 -5.82
CA ASP A 563 0.85 1.39 -6.09
C ASP A 563 1.64 2.18 -7.15
N LEU A 564 2.94 1.90 -7.34
CA LEU A 564 3.74 2.45 -8.44
C LEU A 564 3.41 1.78 -9.77
N ASP A 565 3.15 0.46 -9.79
CA ASP A 565 2.66 -0.27 -10.98
C ASP A 565 1.15 -0.01 -11.25
N LYS A 566 0.31 0.21 -10.22
CA LYS A 566 -1.09 0.63 -10.40
C LYS A 566 -1.23 2.08 -10.90
N GLN A 567 -0.20 2.91 -10.76
CA GLN A 567 -0.19 4.25 -11.33
C GLN A 567 0.02 4.28 -12.86
N GLU A 568 0.28 3.14 -13.51
CA GLU A 568 0.23 3.02 -14.97
C GLU A 568 -1.21 2.94 -15.52
N GLY A 569 -2.23 2.78 -14.66
CA GLY A 569 -3.62 2.55 -15.11
C GLY A 569 -4.56 3.75 -15.15
N ASP A 570 -4.20 4.94 -14.67
CA ASP A 570 -5.19 6.04 -14.45
C ASP A 570 -4.73 7.45 -14.88
N TYR A 571 -3.72 7.55 -15.73
CA TYR A 571 -3.35 8.84 -16.35
C TYR A 571 -2.96 8.71 -17.82
N ASP A 572 -3.85 8.19 -18.66
CA ASP A 572 -3.88 8.59 -20.07
C ASP A 572 -5.31 8.50 -20.64
N GLU A 573 -6.12 9.52 -20.35
CA GLU A 573 -7.12 9.97 -21.31
C GLU A 573 -7.44 11.47 -21.09
N PHE A 574 -6.52 12.32 -21.55
CA PHE A 574 -6.91 13.66 -22.02
C PHE A 574 -6.08 13.99 -23.25
N GLU A 575 -6.60 13.54 -24.39
CA GLU A 575 -6.31 13.92 -25.77
C GLU A 575 -4.84 13.99 -26.22
N LEU A 576 -4.44 12.89 -26.87
CA LEU A 576 -3.63 12.93 -28.08
C LEU A 576 -4.34 13.79 -29.15
N LEU A 577 -3.89 15.03 -29.32
CA LEU A 577 -4.07 15.77 -30.57
C LEU A 577 -2.70 16.21 -31.08
N ASP A 578 -2.12 15.37 -31.94
CA ASP A 578 -1.11 15.78 -32.91
C ASP A 578 -1.80 16.44 -34.09
N SER A 579 -1.68 17.77 -34.23
CA SER A 579 -1.44 18.52 -35.48
C SER A 579 -1.55 20.03 -35.21
N PRO A 580 -0.62 20.88 -35.70
CA PRO A 580 -0.68 22.33 -35.53
C PRO A 580 -1.64 22.91 -36.58
N TYR A 581 -2.93 22.99 -36.25
CA TYR A 581 -3.85 23.85 -36.98
C TYR A 581 -4.61 24.73 -35.99
N TRP A 582 -4.31 26.02 -36.04
CA TRP A 582 -5.06 27.06 -35.35
C TRP A 582 -6.43 27.22 -36.01
N GLU A 583 -7.41 26.41 -35.63
CA GLU A 583 -8.81 26.74 -35.88
C GLU A 583 -9.50 27.17 -34.59
N SER A 584 -9.98 28.42 -34.61
CA SER A 584 -10.69 29.05 -33.51
C SER A 584 -12.01 28.34 -33.27
N GLY A 585 -12.19 27.75 -32.09
CA GLY A 585 -13.51 27.29 -31.67
C GLY A 585 -13.54 26.59 -30.33
N ARG A 586 -14.07 27.28 -29.31
CA ARG A 586 -14.64 26.75 -28.04
C ARG A 586 -13.77 26.71 -26.78
N GLY A 587 -12.67 27.44 -26.72
CA GLY A 587 -12.11 27.91 -25.45
C GLY A 587 -11.43 29.25 -25.64
N ASN A 588 -12.04 30.35 -25.16
CA ASN A 588 -11.43 31.69 -25.25
C ASN A 588 -10.15 31.73 -24.41
N LYS A 589 -9.02 31.33 -24.99
CA LYS A 589 -7.68 31.63 -24.47
C LYS A 589 -7.29 33.01 -24.96
N VAL A 590 -6.81 33.87 -24.06
CA VAL A 590 -6.40 35.24 -24.42
C VAL A 590 -4.96 35.20 -24.92
N LEU A 591 -4.77 35.48 -26.21
CA LEU A 591 -3.45 35.51 -26.82
C LEU A 591 -2.74 36.83 -26.50
N VAL A 592 -1.55 36.73 -25.92
CA VAL A 592 -0.66 37.84 -25.58
C VAL A 592 0.63 37.65 -26.37
N ASN A 593 0.71 38.25 -27.55
CA ASN A 593 1.87 38.17 -28.43
C ASN A 593 2.91 39.22 -28.03
N VAL A 594 4.17 38.82 -27.83
CA VAL A 594 5.27 39.74 -27.47
C VAL A 594 5.47 40.88 -28.48
N ASP A 595 5.19 40.67 -29.76
CA ASP A 595 5.26 41.69 -30.81
C ASP A 595 4.29 42.86 -30.54
N ALA A 596 3.10 42.56 -29.99
CA ALA A 596 2.10 43.57 -29.66
C ALA A 596 2.55 44.51 -28.53
N PHE A 597 3.62 44.15 -27.81
CA PHE A 597 4.24 44.95 -26.76
C PHE A 597 5.53 45.63 -27.22
N GLY A 598 5.79 45.65 -28.53
CA GLY A 598 6.90 46.38 -29.15
C GLY A 598 8.20 45.57 -29.27
N ALA A 599 8.14 44.24 -29.19
CA ALA A 599 9.30 43.40 -29.49
C ALA A 599 9.64 43.48 -30.99
N VAL A 600 10.93 43.62 -31.31
CA VAL A 600 11.44 43.72 -32.67
C VAL A 600 11.65 42.33 -33.26
N GLY A 601 12.28 41.41 -32.50
CA GLY A 601 12.46 40.03 -32.92
C GLY A 601 13.55 39.80 -33.98
N ASP A 602 14.57 40.67 -34.02
CA ASP A 602 15.75 40.59 -34.90
C ASP A 602 16.99 39.90 -34.28
N GLY A 603 16.94 39.61 -32.98
CA GLY A 603 17.99 38.97 -32.20
C GLY A 603 19.14 39.90 -31.81
N VAL A 604 18.97 41.21 -31.99
CA VAL A 604 19.98 42.26 -31.75
C VAL A 604 19.40 43.39 -30.89
N SER A 605 18.17 43.80 -31.17
CA SER A 605 17.43 44.80 -30.42
C SER A 605 17.01 44.25 -29.06
N ASP A 606 17.15 45.04 -27.99
CA ASP A 606 16.76 44.63 -26.64
C ASP A 606 15.23 44.56 -26.48
N ASP A 607 14.71 43.33 -26.51
CA ASP A 607 13.27 43.03 -26.42
C ASP A 607 12.80 42.81 -24.97
N THR A 608 13.68 43.00 -23.98
CA THR A 608 13.41 42.66 -22.57
C THR A 608 12.15 43.34 -22.04
N GLN A 609 11.97 44.64 -22.29
CA GLN A 609 10.82 45.38 -21.77
C GLN A 609 9.51 44.93 -22.40
N ALA A 610 9.52 44.54 -23.68
CA ALA A 610 8.35 43.99 -24.35
C ALA A 610 7.94 42.66 -23.71
N PHE A 611 8.90 41.76 -23.42
CA PHE A 611 8.65 40.51 -22.70
C PHE A 611 8.13 40.73 -21.28
N VAL A 612 8.67 41.71 -20.54
CA VAL A 612 8.19 42.05 -19.18
C VAL A 612 6.75 42.56 -19.21
N ASN A 613 6.41 43.42 -20.18
CA ASN A 613 5.06 43.95 -20.33
C ASN A 613 4.07 42.86 -20.77
N ALA A 614 4.45 42.05 -21.75
CA ALA A 614 3.65 40.92 -22.22
C ALA A 614 3.43 39.88 -21.10
N TRP A 615 4.46 39.55 -20.33
CA TRP A 615 4.32 38.65 -19.17
C TRP A 615 3.36 39.22 -18.13
N LYS A 616 3.44 40.52 -17.82
CA LYS A 616 2.55 41.16 -16.84
C LYS A 616 1.09 41.04 -17.26
N GLU A 617 0.80 41.32 -18.53
CA GLU A 617 -0.54 41.17 -19.09
C GLU A 617 -1.00 39.70 -19.04
N ALA A 618 -0.19 38.79 -19.59
CA ALA A 618 -0.50 37.36 -19.65
C ALA A 618 -0.72 36.77 -18.25
N CYS A 619 0.18 37.03 -17.30
CA CYS A 619 0.10 36.49 -15.96
C CYS A 619 -1.10 37.05 -15.17
N SER A 620 -1.52 38.29 -15.44
CA SER A 620 -2.73 38.87 -14.83
C SER A 620 -4.04 38.42 -15.49
N THR A 621 -3.97 37.79 -16.67
CA THR A 621 -5.13 37.38 -17.45
C THR A 621 -5.42 35.88 -17.29
N PRO A 622 -6.63 35.47 -16.90
CA PRO A 622 -7.00 34.06 -16.83
C PRO A 622 -6.93 33.37 -18.19
N LYS A 623 -6.40 32.13 -18.22
CA LYS A 623 -6.30 31.27 -19.43
C LYS A 623 -5.59 31.96 -20.60
N SER A 624 -4.53 32.70 -20.30
CA SER A 624 -3.74 33.41 -21.31
C SER A 624 -2.69 32.52 -21.97
N VAL A 625 -2.28 32.93 -23.18
CA VAL A 625 -1.15 32.36 -23.91
C VAL A 625 -0.15 33.49 -24.16
N LEU A 626 1.01 33.44 -23.50
CA LEU A 626 2.15 34.27 -23.88
C LEU A 626 2.82 33.63 -25.10
N LEU A 627 2.75 34.28 -26.25
CA LEU A 627 3.28 33.76 -27.51
C LEU A 627 4.60 34.44 -27.86
N VAL A 628 5.62 33.61 -28.11
CA VAL A 628 6.88 33.96 -28.78
C VAL A 628 6.83 33.39 -30.20
N PRO A 629 6.51 34.21 -31.22
CA PRO A 629 6.26 33.78 -32.60
C PRO A 629 7.41 33.02 -33.25
N GLU A 630 7.05 32.05 -34.10
CA GLU A 630 7.97 31.32 -34.99
C GLU A 630 8.77 32.26 -35.91
N GLU A 631 9.92 31.80 -36.39
CA GLU A 631 10.84 32.53 -37.30
C GLU A 631 11.44 33.84 -36.75
N ARG A 632 11.08 34.25 -35.54
CA ARG A 632 11.63 35.44 -34.88
C ARG A 632 12.67 35.09 -33.83
N ARG A 633 13.59 36.02 -33.58
CA ARG A 633 14.68 35.89 -32.61
C ARG A 633 14.67 37.06 -31.65
N TYR A 634 14.52 36.85 -30.36
CA TYR A 634 14.36 37.94 -29.39
C TYR A 634 15.54 38.01 -28.45
N LEU A 635 16.25 39.13 -28.42
CA LEU A 635 17.32 39.35 -27.44
C LEU A 635 16.70 39.80 -26.12
N VAL A 636 16.73 38.92 -25.12
CA VAL A 636 16.14 39.17 -23.80
C VAL A 636 17.25 39.13 -22.76
N ASN A 637 17.41 40.19 -21.98
CA ASN A 637 18.36 40.26 -20.88
C ASN A 637 17.83 39.52 -19.64
N ALA A 638 18.68 39.27 -18.65
CA ALA A 638 18.34 38.53 -17.45
C ALA A 638 17.13 39.09 -16.70
N THR A 639 16.07 38.28 -16.64
CA THR A 639 14.73 38.68 -16.23
C THR A 639 14.09 37.61 -15.36
N ARG A 640 13.41 38.07 -14.30
CA ARG A 640 12.59 37.21 -13.44
C ARG A 640 11.11 37.48 -13.68
N PHE A 641 10.45 36.51 -14.27
CA PHE A 641 9.01 36.45 -14.46
C PHE A 641 8.36 35.86 -13.21
N LYS A 642 7.63 36.69 -12.46
CA LYS A 642 7.02 36.29 -11.18
C LYS A 642 5.51 36.18 -11.30
N GLY A 643 4.97 35.11 -10.73
CA GLY A 643 3.55 34.97 -10.39
C GLY A 643 3.23 35.48 -8.97
N PRO A 644 2.08 35.10 -8.39
CA PRO A 644 1.12 34.13 -8.95
C PRO A 644 0.37 34.69 -10.16
N CYS A 645 0.08 33.82 -11.14
CA CYS A 645 -0.75 34.17 -12.29
C CYS A 645 -2.22 33.84 -12.03
N ALA A 646 -3.14 34.55 -12.70
CA ALA A 646 -4.57 34.54 -12.41
C ALA A 646 -5.22 33.15 -12.54
N ASP A 647 -4.98 32.43 -13.64
CA ASP A 647 -5.34 31.01 -13.82
C ASP A 647 -4.69 30.46 -15.11
N LYS A 648 -4.04 29.28 -15.03
CA LYS A 648 -3.51 28.48 -16.16
C LYS A 648 -2.91 29.29 -17.33
N ILE A 649 -1.70 29.82 -17.13
CA ILE A 649 -0.92 30.45 -18.19
C ILE A 649 -0.24 29.39 -19.08
N VAL A 650 -0.30 29.59 -20.40
CA VAL A 650 0.52 28.87 -21.38
C VAL A 650 1.61 29.81 -21.89
N VAL A 651 2.86 29.37 -21.84
CA VAL A 651 4.00 30.04 -22.44
C VAL A 651 4.35 29.26 -23.70
N GLN A 652 3.88 29.76 -24.85
CA GLN A 652 4.10 29.19 -26.17
C GLN A 652 5.39 29.79 -26.75
N ILE A 653 6.43 28.98 -26.91
CA ILE A 653 7.71 29.40 -27.48
C ILE A 653 7.93 28.66 -28.80
N ASP A 654 7.61 29.34 -29.91
CA ASP A 654 7.83 28.82 -31.25
C ASP A 654 9.07 29.44 -31.91
N GLY A 655 9.41 30.68 -31.53
CA GLY A 655 10.61 31.38 -31.97
C GLY A 655 11.86 31.07 -31.16
N THR A 656 12.89 31.91 -31.33
CA THR A 656 14.14 31.84 -30.58
C THR A 656 14.22 32.96 -29.55
N ILE A 657 14.53 32.65 -28.30
CA ILE A 657 14.92 33.62 -27.28
C ILE A 657 16.43 33.49 -27.09
N VAL A 658 17.17 34.60 -27.19
CA VAL A 658 18.63 34.62 -27.08
C VAL A 658 19.09 35.54 -25.95
N ALA A 659 20.11 35.11 -25.21
CA ALA A 659 20.75 35.92 -24.18
C ALA A 659 21.80 36.89 -24.74
N PRO A 660 22.15 37.97 -24.01
CA PRO A 660 23.37 38.74 -24.29
C PRO A 660 24.61 37.84 -24.27
N ASP A 661 25.40 37.90 -25.33
CA ASP A 661 26.57 37.04 -25.52
C ASP A 661 27.80 37.54 -24.73
N ASP A 662 27.97 38.85 -24.58
CA ASP A 662 29.06 39.46 -23.82
C ASP A 662 28.71 39.54 -22.31
N PRO A 663 29.51 38.92 -21.41
CA PRO A 663 29.31 39.01 -19.97
C PRO A 663 29.24 40.45 -19.42
N LYS A 664 29.85 41.43 -20.10
CA LYS A 664 29.79 42.85 -19.71
C LYS A 664 28.40 43.45 -19.86
N ASN A 665 27.58 42.88 -20.74
CA ASN A 665 26.22 43.36 -21.03
C ASN A 665 25.15 42.67 -20.16
N TRP A 666 25.57 41.79 -19.24
CA TRP A 666 24.68 41.06 -18.35
C TRP A 666 24.08 41.97 -17.28
N ASP A 667 22.80 41.79 -16.95
CA ASP A 667 22.14 42.56 -15.88
C ASP A 667 22.82 42.30 -14.52
N PRO A 668 23.43 43.31 -13.88
CA PRO A 668 24.09 43.15 -12.57
C PRO A 668 23.09 42.84 -11.45
N LYS A 669 21.79 43.10 -11.63
CA LYS A 669 20.75 42.76 -10.65
C LYS A 669 20.42 41.26 -10.64
N ASN A 670 20.68 40.57 -11.74
CA ASN A 670 20.39 39.14 -11.92
C ASN A 670 21.63 38.35 -12.38
N PRO A 671 22.71 38.33 -11.58
CA PRO A 671 23.99 37.77 -12.00
C PRO A 671 24.02 36.23 -12.14
N ARG A 672 22.94 35.54 -11.72
CA ARG A 672 22.89 34.06 -11.63
C ARG A 672 21.70 33.41 -12.32
N VAL A 673 20.76 34.20 -12.85
CA VAL A 673 19.53 33.68 -13.46
C VAL A 673 19.22 34.51 -14.69
N TRP A 674 19.07 33.85 -15.85
CA TRP A 674 18.71 34.49 -17.11
C TRP A 674 17.20 34.56 -17.26
N LEU A 675 16.53 33.46 -17.60
CA LEU A 675 15.06 33.39 -17.68
C LEU A 675 14.54 32.63 -16.47
N GLY A 676 14.16 33.38 -15.43
CA GLY A 676 13.65 32.82 -14.19
C GLY A 676 12.15 32.96 -14.05
N PHE A 677 11.42 31.85 -13.98
CA PHE A 677 9.99 31.81 -13.75
C PHE A 677 9.69 31.32 -12.33
N TYR A 678 9.01 32.15 -11.55
CA TYR A 678 8.80 31.89 -10.12
C TYR A 678 7.34 31.99 -9.69
N ASN A 679 6.97 31.22 -8.67
CA ASN A 679 5.64 31.23 -8.05
C ASN A 679 4.52 30.94 -9.06
N LEU A 680 4.76 29.98 -9.96
CA LEU A 680 3.77 29.54 -10.93
C LEU A 680 2.95 28.38 -10.37
N ASN A 681 1.69 28.33 -10.74
CA ASN A 681 0.80 27.21 -10.44
C ASN A 681 0.08 26.80 -11.72
N ARG A 682 0.16 25.52 -12.10
CA ARG A 682 -0.50 24.95 -13.31
C ARG A 682 -0.08 25.62 -14.63
N ALA A 683 1.16 26.09 -14.71
CA ALA A 683 1.72 26.72 -15.92
C ALA A 683 2.19 25.67 -16.93
N VAL A 684 2.03 25.95 -18.21
CA VAL A 684 2.48 25.08 -19.31
C VAL A 684 3.46 25.84 -20.21
N PHE A 685 4.68 25.34 -20.33
CA PHE A 685 5.66 25.77 -21.32
C PHE A 685 5.64 24.77 -22.48
N GLN A 686 5.44 25.24 -23.69
CA GLN A 686 5.33 24.37 -24.86
C GLN A 686 5.78 25.08 -26.14
N GLY A 687 6.03 24.30 -27.17
CA GLY A 687 6.44 24.77 -28.50
C GLY A 687 7.72 24.06 -28.96
N ASN A 688 8.15 24.36 -30.17
CA ASN A 688 9.37 23.81 -30.77
C ASN A 688 10.51 24.83 -30.80
N GLY A 689 10.33 25.97 -30.14
CA GLY A 689 11.28 27.07 -30.12
C GLY A 689 12.55 26.80 -29.32
N VAL A 690 13.47 27.74 -29.44
CA VAL A 690 14.85 27.62 -28.93
C VAL A 690 15.10 28.68 -27.85
N ILE A 691 15.63 28.26 -26.71
CA ILE A 691 16.19 29.13 -25.68
C ILE A 691 17.71 29.00 -25.76
N ASP A 692 18.38 30.02 -26.31
CA ASP A 692 19.82 30.04 -26.56
C ASP A 692 20.55 30.96 -25.58
N GLY A 693 21.29 30.36 -24.65
CA GLY A 693 22.07 31.07 -23.66
C GLY A 693 23.29 31.80 -24.20
N SER A 694 23.76 31.58 -25.44
CA SER A 694 24.95 32.29 -25.97
C SER A 694 26.21 32.25 -25.07
N GLY A 695 26.47 31.09 -24.45
CA GLY A 695 27.50 30.90 -23.43
C GLY A 695 28.97 30.91 -23.89
N SER A 696 29.27 30.95 -25.19
CA SER A 696 30.64 30.78 -25.72
C SER A 696 31.69 31.72 -25.13
N LYS A 697 31.37 33.03 -25.07
CA LYS A 697 32.25 34.04 -24.44
C LYS A 697 32.38 33.85 -22.93
N TRP A 698 31.35 33.31 -22.28
CA TRP A 698 31.36 33.02 -20.84
C TRP A 698 32.29 31.86 -20.49
N TRP A 699 32.33 30.83 -21.33
CA TRP A 699 33.26 29.71 -21.16
C TRP A 699 34.70 30.13 -21.46
N ALA A 700 34.91 30.98 -22.48
CA ALA A 700 36.23 31.52 -22.81
C ALA A 700 36.84 32.43 -21.72
N ALA A 701 36.00 33.10 -20.91
CA ALA A 701 36.46 34.09 -19.93
C ALA A 701 36.89 33.51 -18.57
N SER A 702 36.33 32.36 -18.12
CA SER A 702 36.78 31.64 -16.90
C SER A 702 35.97 30.36 -16.70
N CYS A 703 36.58 29.31 -16.15
CA CYS A 703 35.95 28.05 -15.76
C CYS A 703 35.21 28.07 -14.40
N LYS A 704 35.47 29.02 -13.47
CA LYS A 704 35.10 28.81 -12.04
C LYS A 704 34.40 29.91 -11.23
N ARG A 705 33.86 31.00 -11.80
CA ARG A 705 33.17 32.04 -10.98
C ARG A 705 31.90 32.65 -11.58
N ASN A 706 30.85 32.70 -10.73
CA ASN A 706 29.58 33.46 -10.83
C ASN A 706 28.99 33.60 -12.24
N LYS A 707 28.33 32.55 -12.73
CA LYS A 707 27.64 32.55 -14.03
C LYS A 707 26.13 32.36 -13.86
N SER A 708 25.39 32.61 -14.93
CA SER A 708 23.94 32.55 -14.96
C SER A 708 23.42 31.24 -15.54
N ASN A 709 22.28 30.77 -15.02
CA ASN A 709 21.54 29.63 -15.59
C ASN A 709 20.56 30.10 -16.66
N ALA A 710 20.30 29.28 -17.70
CA ALA A 710 19.49 29.69 -18.84
C ALA A 710 17.99 29.73 -18.50
N LEU A 711 17.37 28.57 -18.25
CA LEU A 711 15.97 28.48 -17.83
C LEU A 711 15.88 28.02 -16.38
N THR A 712 15.11 28.72 -15.56
CA THR A 712 14.84 28.33 -14.17
C THR A 712 13.34 28.32 -13.89
N ILE A 713 12.83 27.19 -13.43
CA ILE A 713 11.51 27.06 -12.79
C ILE A 713 11.72 26.98 -11.29
N GLY A 714 11.26 27.98 -10.56
CA GLY A 714 11.51 28.12 -9.13
C GLY A 714 10.25 28.29 -8.30
N SER A 715 10.18 27.70 -7.11
CA SER A 715 9.08 27.94 -6.17
C SER A 715 7.69 27.75 -6.79
N SER A 716 7.53 26.75 -7.64
CA SER A 716 6.34 26.56 -8.48
C SER A 716 5.71 25.17 -8.30
N SER A 717 4.42 25.03 -8.62
CA SER A 717 3.70 23.74 -8.55
C SER A 717 2.92 23.43 -9.82
N ALA A 718 2.81 22.15 -10.16
CA ALA A 718 2.06 21.65 -11.31
C ALA A 718 2.50 22.26 -12.67
N VAL A 719 3.82 22.41 -12.87
CA VAL A 719 4.38 22.98 -14.11
C VAL A 719 4.64 21.89 -15.15
N ARG A 720 4.25 22.12 -16.40
CA ARG A 720 4.55 21.22 -17.53
C ARG A 720 5.47 21.92 -18.53
N VAL A 721 6.49 21.23 -19.04
CA VAL A 721 7.41 21.71 -20.07
C VAL A 721 7.47 20.68 -21.20
N LYS A 722 7.11 21.06 -22.43
CA LYS A 722 7.02 20.14 -23.57
C LYS A 722 7.76 20.68 -24.80
N GLY A 723 8.61 19.86 -25.43
CA GLY A 723 9.13 20.08 -26.80
C GLY A 723 10.21 21.14 -26.99
N LEU A 724 10.54 21.95 -25.97
CA LEU A 724 11.50 23.03 -26.10
C LEU A 724 12.95 22.55 -26.31
N THR A 725 13.73 23.34 -27.05
CA THR A 725 15.19 23.19 -27.13
C THR A 725 15.87 24.25 -26.27
N ILE A 726 16.72 23.83 -25.33
CA ILE A 726 17.50 24.72 -24.47
C ILE A 726 18.98 24.48 -24.77
N GLN A 727 19.73 25.52 -25.15
CA GLN A 727 21.10 25.33 -25.58
C GLN A 727 22.05 26.43 -25.12
N ASN A 728 23.34 26.07 -25.08
CA ASN A 728 24.46 26.99 -24.88
C ASN A 728 24.33 27.89 -23.64
N SER A 729 23.80 27.38 -22.53
CA SER A 729 23.72 28.14 -21.28
C SER A 729 25.10 28.55 -20.76
N GLN A 730 25.21 29.71 -20.12
CA GLN A 730 26.45 30.16 -19.48
C GLN A 730 26.92 29.20 -18.37
N GLN A 731 25.97 28.53 -17.73
CA GLN A 731 26.15 27.48 -16.72
C GLN A 731 25.04 26.42 -16.92
N MET A 732 24.19 26.15 -15.93
CA MET A 732 23.17 25.10 -16.03
C MET A 732 22.10 25.49 -17.05
N ASN A 733 21.67 24.55 -17.89
CA ASN A 733 20.71 24.82 -18.97
C ASN A 733 19.29 24.92 -18.44
N PHE A 734 18.83 23.93 -17.68
CA PHE A 734 17.49 23.92 -17.13
C PHE A 734 17.50 23.58 -15.64
N VAL A 735 17.07 24.52 -14.80
CA VAL A 735 17.02 24.37 -13.34
C VAL A 735 15.57 24.25 -12.85
N ILE A 736 15.32 23.23 -12.05
CA ILE A 736 14.09 23.04 -11.28
C ILE A 736 14.45 23.18 -9.80
N THR A 737 13.93 24.21 -9.14
CA THR A 737 14.28 24.54 -7.75
C THR A 737 13.06 24.83 -6.88
N ARG A 738 13.03 24.33 -5.64
CA ARG A 738 11.94 24.60 -4.68
C ARG A 738 10.54 24.33 -5.23
N SER A 739 10.39 23.34 -6.11
CA SER A 739 9.16 23.14 -6.88
C SER A 739 8.56 21.77 -6.60
N ASP A 740 7.26 21.66 -6.84
CA ASP A 740 6.49 20.42 -6.69
C ASP A 740 5.76 20.08 -8.00
N SER A 741 5.61 18.79 -8.31
CA SER A 741 4.77 18.34 -9.42
C SER A 741 5.19 18.93 -10.78
N VAL A 742 6.47 18.83 -11.13
CA VAL A 742 7.00 19.30 -12.43
C VAL A 742 7.06 18.14 -13.43
N ARG A 743 6.60 18.36 -14.67
CA ARG A 743 6.61 17.37 -15.76
C ARG A 743 7.37 17.93 -16.95
N VAL A 744 8.42 17.25 -17.39
CA VAL A 744 9.26 17.64 -18.53
C VAL A 744 9.22 16.52 -19.56
N THR A 745 8.74 16.81 -20.77
CA THR A 745 8.55 15.80 -21.81
C THR A 745 9.11 16.27 -23.14
N GLY A 746 9.96 15.46 -23.78
CA GLY A 746 10.45 15.76 -25.13
C GLY A 746 11.38 16.98 -25.20
N VAL A 747 11.98 17.40 -24.08
CA VAL A 747 12.90 18.55 -24.05
C VAL A 747 14.28 18.12 -24.55
N LYS A 748 14.88 18.96 -25.38
CA LYS A 748 16.25 18.80 -25.86
C LYS A 748 17.16 19.81 -25.18
N VAL A 749 18.27 19.33 -24.62
CA VAL A 749 19.29 20.18 -24.01
C VAL A 749 20.63 19.94 -24.69
N SER A 750 21.29 21.01 -25.16
CA SER A 750 22.59 20.88 -25.84
C SER A 750 23.60 21.99 -25.51
N ALA A 751 24.83 21.60 -25.18
CA ALA A 751 25.99 22.49 -25.10
C ALA A 751 27.25 21.73 -25.59
N PRO A 752 28.34 22.44 -25.98
CA PRO A 752 29.59 21.79 -26.36
C PRO A 752 30.14 20.87 -25.26
N GLU A 753 30.79 19.77 -25.62
CA GLU A 753 31.36 18.80 -24.65
C GLU A 753 32.44 19.41 -23.75
N ASP A 754 33.15 20.44 -24.23
CA ASP A 754 34.18 21.17 -23.49
C ASP A 754 33.62 22.36 -22.69
N SER A 755 32.29 22.55 -22.65
CA SER A 755 31.68 23.66 -21.92
C SER A 755 31.60 23.38 -20.41
N PRO A 756 32.24 24.21 -19.56
CA PRO A 756 32.34 23.93 -18.12
C PRO A 756 31.04 24.23 -17.38
N ASN A 757 30.63 23.33 -16.48
CA ASN A 757 29.49 23.49 -15.58
C ASN A 757 28.14 23.69 -16.27
N THR A 758 27.98 23.10 -17.45
CA THR A 758 26.76 23.21 -18.23
C THR A 758 25.78 22.07 -17.98
N ASP A 759 25.43 21.81 -16.71
CA ASP A 759 24.47 20.75 -16.37
C ASP A 759 23.21 20.86 -17.25
N GLY A 760 22.70 19.71 -17.71
CA GLY A 760 21.54 19.65 -18.59
C GLY A 760 20.27 20.05 -17.85
N ILE A 761 19.77 19.14 -17.01
CA ILE A 761 18.63 19.36 -16.12
C ILE A 761 19.09 19.23 -14.67
N HIS A 762 19.08 20.33 -13.93
CA HIS A 762 19.47 20.41 -12.53
C HIS A 762 18.23 20.47 -11.63
N ILE A 763 18.13 19.55 -10.67
CA ILE A 763 16.99 19.43 -9.74
C ILE A 763 17.48 19.61 -8.30
N THR A 764 16.91 20.58 -7.60
CA THR A 764 17.26 20.90 -6.21
C THR A 764 16.02 21.30 -5.40
N GLU A 765 15.96 20.90 -4.13
CA GLU A 765 14.86 21.27 -3.21
C GLU A 765 13.46 21.00 -3.78
N SER A 766 13.30 19.99 -4.65
CA SER A 766 12.07 19.79 -5.42
C SER A 766 11.54 18.37 -5.29
N THR A 767 10.21 18.23 -5.30
CA THR A 767 9.54 16.93 -5.17
C THR A 767 8.61 16.63 -6.34
N ASN A 768 8.33 15.35 -6.58
CA ASN A 768 7.43 14.88 -7.63
C ASN A 768 7.80 15.43 -9.02
N VAL A 769 9.05 15.20 -9.46
CA VAL A 769 9.54 15.62 -10.78
C VAL A 769 9.56 14.43 -11.72
N VAL A 770 8.98 14.57 -12.92
CA VAL A 770 9.06 13.54 -13.97
C VAL A 770 9.73 14.10 -15.21
N LEU A 771 10.77 13.40 -15.67
CA LEU A 771 11.47 13.65 -16.92
C LEU A 771 11.19 12.49 -17.88
N GLN A 772 10.68 12.79 -19.08
CA GLN A 772 10.32 11.76 -20.04
C GLN A 772 10.78 12.12 -21.46
N ASN A 773 11.30 11.15 -22.22
CA ASN A 773 11.68 11.34 -23.63
C ASN A 773 12.66 12.51 -23.86
N CYS A 774 13.58 12.76 -22.92
CA CYS A 774 14.49 13.91 -22.97
C CYS A 774 15.82 13.52 -23.64
N LYS A 775 16.39 14.44 -24.43
CA LYS A 775 17.69 14.27 -25.07
C LYS A 775 18.67 15.34 -24.61
N ILE A 776 19.73 14.92 -23.94
CA ILE A 776 20.64 15.82 -23.24
C ILE A 776 22.09 15.53 -23.66
N GLY A 777 22.82 16.55 -24.08
CA GLY A 777 24.26 16.45 -24.35
C GLY A 777 24.96 17.76 -23.98
N THR A 778 25.91 17.73 -23.04
CA THR A 778 26.52 18.94 -22.48
C THR A 778 27.97 18.67 -22.09
N GLY A 779 28.68 19.67 -21.56
CA GLY A 779 30.01 19.46 -20.96
C GLY A 779 30.02 19.08 -19.48
N ASP A 780 28.86 18.90 -18.85
CA ASP A 780 28.76 18.46 -17.43
C ASP A 780 27.63 17.43 -17.25
N ASP A 781 27.07 17.29 -16.04
CA ASP A 781 26.03 16.32 -15.70
C ASP A 781 24.81 16.48 -16.63
N CYS A 782 24.35 15.39 -17.28
CA CYS A 782 23.13 15.44 -18.08
C CYS A 782 21.92 15.75 -17.19
N ILE A 783 21.84 15.05 -16.06
CA ILE A 783 20.85 15.28 -15.02
C ILE A 783 21.59 15.29 -13.69
N SER A 784 21.47 16.38 -12.95
CA SER A 784 22.03 16.51 -11.59
C SER A 784 20.91 16.64 -10.55
N ILE A 785 20.92 15.76 -9.56
CA ILE A 785 19.94 15.70 -8.47
C ILE A 785 20.66 16.02 -7.18
N VAL A 786 20.30 17.11 -6.51
CA VAL A 786 20.99 17.57 -5.31
C VAL A 786 20.04 17.73 -4.12
N ASN A 787 20.55 18.27 -3.01
CA ASN A 787 19.89 18.31 -1.71
C ASN A 787 18.42 18.78 -1.75
N GLY A 788 17.61 18.15 -0.90
CA GLY A 788 16.20 18.47 -0.67
C GLY A 788 15.29 17.95 -1.77
N SER A 789 15.74 16.98 -2.58
CA SER A 789 14.97 16.49 -3.72
C SER A 789 14.45 15.08 -3.50
N SER A 790 13.19 14.83 -3.84
CA SER A 790 12.54 13.53 -3.61
C SER A 790 11.53 13.18 -4.70
N THR A 791 11.24 11.89 -4.88
CA THR A 791 10.21 11.42 -5.83
C THR A 791 10.48 11.92 -7.25
N ILE A 792 11.64 11.55 -7.79
CA ILE A 792 12.05 11.90 -9.15
C ILE A 792 11.95 10.66 -10.02
N LYS A 793 11.13 10.71 -11.06
CA LYS A 793 11.04 9.65 -12.07
C LYS A 793 11.63 10.12 -13.39
N MET A 794 12.43 9.28 -14.00
CA MET A 794 13.08 9.53 -15.28
C MET A 794 12.79 8.35 -16.19
N ASN A 795 12.20 8.60 -17.36
CA ASN A 795 11.89 7.55 -18.32
C ASN A 795 12.36 7.93 -19.74
N ASN A 796 12.99 6.99 -20.43
CA ASN A 796 13.47 7.14 -21.80
C ASN A 796 14.39 8.37 -21.96
N ILE A 797 15.55 8.33 -21.30
CA ILE A 797 16.53 9.42 -21.31
C ILE A 797 17.69 9.10 -22.25
N TYR A 798 17.99 10.00 -23.17
CA TYR A 798 19.26 10.00 -23.91
C TYR A 798 20.22 10.99 -23.25
N CYS A 799 21.41 10.52 -22.88
CA CYS A 799 22.45 11.35 -22.26
C CYS A 799 23.80 11.13 -22.95
N GLY A 800 24.37 12.18 -23.55
CA GLY A 800 25.69 12.09 -24.14
C GLY A 800 25.96 13.09 -25.27
N PRO A 801 27.15 13.74 -25.29
CA PRO A 801 28.25 13.66 -24.31
C PRO A 801 27.90 14.36 -22.98
N GLY A 802 28.76 14.21 -21.95
CA GLY A 802 28.59 14.84 -20.63
C GLY A 802 29.09 13.98 -19.45
N HIS A 803 28.74 14.34 -18.22
CA HIS A 803 29.18 13.65 -17.00
C HIS A 803 28.24 12.55 -16.48
N GLY A 804 27.16 12.25 -17.21
CA GLY A 804 26.21 11.19 -16.86
C GLY A 804 25.00 11.68 -16.05
N ILE A 805 24.34 10.76 -15.38
CA ILE A 805 23.24 11.03 -14.45
C ILE A 805 23.79 10.95 -13.04
N SER A 806 23.71 12.06 -12.29
CA SER A 806 24.47 12.24 -11.06
C SER A 806 23.61 12.72 -9.89
N ILE A 807 23.70 12.00 -8.77
CA ILE A 807 23.23 12.48 -7.46
C ILE A 807 24.39 13.19 -6.76
N GLY A 808 24.18 14.44 -6.35
CA GLY A 808 25.15 15.28 -5.66
C GLY A 808 25.94 16.24 -6.55
N SER A 809 26.99 16.89 -6.05
CA SER A 809 27.63 16.58 -4.77
C SER A 809 26.80 16.98 -3.54
N LEU A 810 26.72 16.10 -2.54
CA LEU A 810 25.99 16.33 -1.27
C LEU A 810 26.94 16.46 -0.08
N GLY A 811 26.58 17.29 0.90
CA GLY A 811 27.31 17.37 2.18
C GLY A 811 28.52 18.32 2.21
N LYS A 812 28.68 19.18 1.19
CA LYS A 812 29.78 20.15 1.14
C LYS A 812 29.79 21.04 2.38
N ASN A 813 30.97 21.31 2.95
CA ASN A 813 31.12 22.09 4.18
C ASN A 813 30.32 21.54 5.38
N ASN A 814 30.24 20.21 5.51
CA ASN A 814 29.51 19.51 6.56
C ASN A 814 28.00 19.82 6.56
N SER A 815 27.43 20.17 5.40
CA SER A 815 26.01 20.40 5.26
C SER A 815 25.19 19.11 5.32
N THR A 816 23.89 19.24 5.53
CA THR A 816 22.96 18.12 5.38
C THR A 816 22.60 17.90 3.91
N GLY A 817 22.58 16.65 3.46
CA GLY A 817 22.18 16.21 2.13
C GLY A 817 21.07 15.17 2.22
N ILE A 818 19.90 15.45 1.66
CA ILE A 818 18.75 14.53 1.63
C ILE A 818 18.29 14.35 0.18
N VAL A 819 18.32 13.11 -0.30
CA VAL A 819 17.76 12.69 -1.59
C VAL A 819 17.10 11.32 -1.43
N GLU A 820 15.87 11.15 -1.88
CA GLU A 820 15.20 9.84 -1.79
C GLU A 820 14.16 9.60 -2.89
N MET A 821 13.80 8.32 -3.10
CA MET A 821 12.79 7.89 -4.07
C MET A 821 13.12 8.36 -5.49
N ILE A 822 14.26 7.91 -6.00
CA ILE A 822 14.72 8.23 -7.35
C ILE A 822 14.55 6.98 -8.21
N GLU A 823 13.89 7.14 -9.35
CA GLU A 823 13.65 6.07 -10.31
C GLU A 823 14.08 6.51 -11.70
N LEU A 824 14.98 5.73 -12.30
CA LEU A 824 15.31 5.82 -13.72
C LEU A 824 14.93 4.51 -14.37
N ASP A 825 14.01 4.57 -15.32
CA ASP A 825 13.69 3.46 -16.21
C ASP A 825 14.08 3.84 -17.64
N THR A 826 14.82 2.99 -18.32
CA THR A 826 15.16 3.14 -19.74
C THR A 826 16.00 4.39 -20.00
N ALA A 827 17.31 4.19 -20.08
CA ALA A 827 18.24 5.25 -20.46
C ALA A 827 19.32 4.76 -21.41
N PHE A 828 19.73 5.61 -22.34
CA PHE A 828 20.87 5.38 -23.22
C PHE A 828 21.93 6.44 -23.00
N LEU A 829 23.08 6.03 -22.47
CA LEU A 829 24.21 6.89 -22.17
C LEU A 829 25.33 6.63 -23.18
N ARG A 830 25.83 7.68 -23.85
CA ARG A 830 26.86 7.54 -24.88
C ARG A 830 27.96 8.57 -24.78
N GLY A 831 29.22 8.11 -24.77
CA GLY A 831 30.40 8.99 -24.76
C GLY A 831 30.52 9.86 -23.51
N THR A 832 29.87 9.48 -22.40
CA THR A 832 29.91 10.25 -21.15
C THR A 832 31.13 9.88 -20.29
N THR A 833 31.53 10.77 -19.38
CA THR A 833 32.60 10.46 -18.42
C THR A 833 32.13 9.54 -17.30
N ASN A 834 30.84 9.59 -16.93
CA ASN A 834 30.24 8.66 -15.98
C ASN A 834 28.88 8.19 -16.49
N GLY A 835 28.42 7.03 -16.00
CA GLY A 835 27.08 6.53 -16.24
C GLY A 835 26.14 7.02 -15.15
N LEU A 836 25.99 6.19 -14.12
CA LEU A 836 25.17 6.42 -12.94
C LEU A 836 26.10 6.75 -11.76
N ARG A 837 26.02 7.99 -11.27
CA ARG A 837 26.99 8.55 -10.31
C ARG A 837 26.33 9.05 -9.04
N MET A 838 26.98 8.82 -7.89
CA MET A 838 26.67 9.49 -6.62
C MET A 838 27.93 10.10 -6.03
N LYS A 839 27.90 11.41 -5.72
CA LYS A 839 29.02 12.17 -5.16
C LYS A 839 28.63 12.73 -3.79
N THR A 840 29.38 12.41 -2.75
CA THR A 840 29.18 13.03 -1.43
C THR A 840 30.51 13.41 -0.79
N TRP A 841 30.47 14.48 0.00
CA TRP A 841 31.62 15.02 0.73
C TRP A 841 31.74 14.35 2.11
N GLN A 842 32.96 13.97 2.48
CA GLN A 842 33.27 13.63 3.88
C GLN A 842 32.98 14.83 4.78
N GLY A 843 32.36 14.58 5.93
CA GLY A 843 31.90 15.57 6.89
C GLY A 843 30.39 15.85 6.84
N GLY A 844 29.74 15.53 5.72
CA GLY A 844 28.29 15.71 5.53
C GLY A 844 27.41 14.85 6.44
N SER A 845 26.13 15.19 6.53
CA SER A 845 25.10 14.43 7.27
C SER A 845 23.81 14.27 6.45
N GLY A 846 22.93 13.34 6.79
CA GLY A 846 21.70 13.06 6.01
C GLY A 846 21.81 11.75 5.23
N TYR A 847 21.03 11.60 4.16
CA TYR A 847 20.93 10.33 3.43
C TYR A 847 20.63 10.45 1.94
N VAL A 848 21.07 9.43 1.20
CA VAL A 848 20.59 9.04 -0.13
C VAL A 848 19.99 7.65 0.00
N ARG A 849 18.69 7.50 -0.24
CA ARG A 849 18.04 6.18 -0.14
C ARG A 849 16.96 5.93 -1.17
N SER A 850 16.62 4.66 -1.37
CA SER A 850 15.53 4.22 -2.26
C SER A 850 15.76 4.74 -3.70
N VAL A 851 16.90 4.37 -4.28
CA VAL A 851 17.29 4.74 -5.64
C VAL A 851 17.25 3.49 -6.52
N ARG A 852 16.50 3.53 -7.61
CA ARG A 852 16.38 2.45 -8.60
C ARG A 852 16.82 2.95 -9.96
N TYR A 853 17.86 2.34 -10.51
CA TYR A 853 18.27 2.48 -11.89
C TYR A 853 17.95 1.18 -12.63
N GLN A 854 17.15 1.26 -13.69
CA GLN A 854 16.78 0.09 -14.48
C GLN A 854 16.80 0.31 -15.98
N ASN A 855 17.06 -0.77 -16.73
CA ASN A 855 17.04 -0.79 -18.19
C ASN A 855 17.99 0.25 -18.80
N VAL A 856 19.23 0.32 -18.30
CA VAL A 856 20.22 1.33 -18.72
C VAL A 856 21.22 0.71 -19.70
N ARG A 857 21.36 1.31 -20.88
CA ARG A 857 22.36 0.93 -21.88
C ARG A 857 23.45 1.99 -21.98
N MET A 858 24.71 1.56 -21.96
CA MET A 858 25.88 2.44 -21.99
C MET A 858 26.81 2.13 -23.18
N GLU A 859 27.24 3.16 -23.90
CA GLU A 859 28.20 3.03 -25.00
C GLU A 859 29.35 4.02 -24.79
N ASP A 860 30.58 3.51 -24.69
CA ASP A 860 31.78 4.34 -24.59
C ASP A 860 31.81 5.25 -23.35
N VAL A 861 31.27 4.77 -22.23
CA VAL A 861 31.20 5.52 -20.96
C VAL A 861 32.47 5.28 -20.15
N SER A 862 33.09 6.33 -19.57
CA SER A 862 34.36 6.12 -18.84
C SER A 862 34.18 5.40 -17.51
N ASN A 863 33.25 5.86 -16.65
CA ASN A 863 32.97 5.27 -15.35
C ASN A 863 31.47 4.90 -15.23
N PRO A 864 31.06 3.71 -15.67
CA PRO A 864 29.64 3.31 -15.76
C PRO A 864 28.85 3.43 -14.46
N ILE A 865 29.31 2.83 -13.36
CA ILE A 865 28.61 2.87 -12.06
C ILE A 865 29.57 3.36 -10.99
N ILE A 866 29.24 4.44 -10.30
CA ILE A 866 30.11 5.02 -9.27
C ILE A 866 29.32 5.58 -8.08
N ILE A 867 29.73 5.16 -6.88
CA ILE A 867 29.43 5.83 -5.61
C ILE A 867 30.77 6.32 -5.04
N ASP A 868 30.86 7.62 -4.80
CA ASP A 868 32.06 8.26 -4.24
C ASP A 868 31.69 9.13 -3.04
N GLN A 869 31.90 8.61 -1.82
CA GLN A 869 31.76 9.37 -0.58
C GLN A 869 33.02 10.15 -0.19
N PHE A 870 34.08 10.09 -1.00
CA PHE A 870 35.34 10.82 -0.80
C PHE A 870 35.51 11.95 -1.83
N TYR A 871 34.40 12.42 -2.42
CA TYR A 871 34.43 13.45 -3.45
C TYR A 871 35.12 14.72 -2.95
N CYS A 872 36.03 15.26 -3.75
CA CYS A 872 36.84 16.43 -3.43
C CYS A 872 37.15 17.23 -4.70
N ASP A 873 36.69 18.48 -4.78
CA ASP A 873 36.90 19.40 -5.92
C ASP A 873 38.20 20.22 -5.83
N SER A 874 39.08 19.87 -4.88
CA SER A 874 40.32 20.58 -4.56
C SER A 874 41.55 19.77 -4.99
N PRO A 875 42.58 20.41 -5.60
CA PRO A 875 43.83 19.75 -5.95
C PRO A 875 44.66 19.32 -4.73
N LYS A 876 44.31 19.79 -3.52
CA LYS A 876 44.79 19.24 -2.26
C LYS A 876 43.80 18.22 -1.75
N ASN A 877 44.29 17.02 -1.38
CA ASN A 877 43.46 15.97 -0.80
C ASN A 877 42.62 16.49 0.36
N CYS A 878 41.30 16.35 0.25
CA CYS A 878 40.38 16.58 1.36
C CYS A 878 40.71 15.60 2.49
N LYS A 879 40.75 16.09 3.73
CA LYS A 879 40.98 15.20 4.89
C LYS A 879 39.75 14.33 5.11
N ASN A 880 39.98 13.04 5.36
CA ASN A 880 38.90 12.14 5.80
C ASN A 880 38.30 12.67 7.10
N GLN A 881 36.97 12.61 7.20
CA GLN A 881 36.20 13.01 8.38
C GLN A 881 35.41 11.80 8.88
N THR A 882 34.89 11.87 10.11
CA THR A 882 34.17 10.76 10.76
C THR A 882 32.67 10.71 10.44
N SER A 883 32.17 11.60 9.59
CA SER A 883 30.79 11.65 9.14
C SER A 883 30.73 11.65 7.61
N ALA A 884 29.65 11.13 7.06
CA ALA A 884 29.32 11.20 5.64
C ALA A 884 27.80 11.09 5.45
N ILE A 885 27.32 11.35 4.24
CA ILE A 885 25.91 11.11 3.86
C ILE A 885 25.66 9.60 3.86
N ALA A 886 24.67 9.10 4.60
CA ALA A 886 24.33 7.68 4.59
C ALA A 886 23.76 7.27 3.21
N ILE A 887 24.27 6.19 2.61
CA ILE A 887 23.77 5.70 1.32
C ILE A 887 23.26 4.28 1.51
N SER A 888 21.98 4.05 1.23
CA SER A 888 21.34 2.75 1.43
C SER A 888 20.24 2.47 0.41
N GLN A 889 19.89 1.20 0.17
CA GLN A 889 18.77 0.79 -0.69
C GLN A 889 18.93 1.28 -2.13
N ILE A 890 20.05 0.91 -2.76
CA ILE A 890 20.39 1.32 -4.12
C ILE A 890 20.31 0.11 -5.05
N MET A 891 19.47 0.17 -6.07
CA MET A 891 19.23 -0.93 -7.00
C MET A 891 19.71 -0.56 -8.41
N TYR A 892 20.48 -1.46 -9.01
CA TYR A 892 20.96 -1.40 -10.38
C TYR A 892 20.48 -2.65 -11.10
N LEU A 893 19.52 -2.50 -12.02
CA LEU A 893 18.80 -3.61 -12.65
C LEU A 893 18.93 -3.53 -14.18
N ASN A 894 19.25 -4.64 -14.85
CA ASN A 894 19.31 -4.70 -16.32
C ASN A 894 20.17 -3.58 -16.93
N ILE A 895 21.44 -3.50 -16.51
CA ILE A 895 22.38 -2.50 -17.00
C ILE A 895 23.38 -3.17 -17.94
N SER A 896 23.54 -2.66 -19.15
CA SER A 896 24.48 -3.25 -20.12
C SER A 896 25.31 -2.19 -20.82
N GLY A 897 26.55 -2.49 -21.21
CA GLY A 897 27.32 -1.55 -22.01
C GLY A 897 28.84 -1.68 -21.98
N THR A 898 29.51 -0.59 -22.36
CA THR A 898 30.98 -0.53 -22.44
C THR A 898 31.60 0.53 -21.54
N SER A 899 32.67 0.16 -20.84
CA SER A 899 33.51 0.98 -19.98
C SER A 899 34.82 1.36 -20.68
N ARG A 900 35.26 2.63 -20.61
CA ARG A 900 36.63 3.03 -21.02
C ARG A 900 37.66 2.84 -19.92
N THR A 901 37.26 2.92 -18.66
CA THR A 901 38.17 2.67 -17.53
C THR A 901 38.08 1.22 -17.06
N GLN A 902 39.14 0.74 -16.42
CA GLN A 902 39.19 -0.61 -15.83
C GLN A 902 38.13 -0.79 -14.75
N LYS A 903 37.91 0.21 -13.88
CA LYS A 903 36.91 0.15 -12.80
C LYS A 903 35.52 0.49 -13.33
N ALA A 904 34.86 -0.50 -13.92
CA ALA A 904 33.52 -0.32 -14.47
C ALA A 904 32.46 -0.08 -13.37
N ILE A 905 32.65 -0.71 -12.20
CA ILE A 905 31.82 -0.52 -11.01
C ILE A 905 32.73 -0.08 -9.85
N LYS A 906 32.44 1.07 -9.24
CA LYS A 906 33.23 1.63 -8.13
C LYS A 906 32.34 2.09 -6.98
N PHE A 907 32.39 1.39 -5.85
CA PHE A 907 31.74 1.80 -4.60
C PHE A 907 32.81 2.21 -3.58
N ALA A 908 33.11 3.51 -3.52
CA ALA A 908 34.05 4.09 -2.57
C ALA A 908 33.29 4.73 -1.40
N CYS A 909 32.95 3.94 -0.39
CA CYS A 909 32.18 4.37 0.78
C CYS A 909 33.07 4.56 2.01
N SER A 910 32.64 5.41 2.94
CA SER A 910 33.30 5.76 4.19
C SER A 910 33.32 4.58 5.14
N ASP A 911 34.45 4.35 5.80
CA ASP A 911 34.54 3.34 6.86
C ASP A 911 33.64 3.65 8.06
N THR A 912 33.36 4.93 8.31
CA THR A 912 32.52 5.39 9.43
C THR A 912 31.03 5.39 9.12
N VAL A 913 30.67 5.50 7.84
CA VAL A 913 29.28 5.51 7.36
C VAL A 913 29.22 4.67 6.07
N PRO A 914 29.28 3.33 6.19
CA PRO A 914 29.33 2.44 5.04
C PRO A 914 28.06 2.52 4.19
N CYS A 915 28.17 2.20 2.91
CA CYS A 915 27.00 2.04 2.06
C CYS A 915 26.37 0.66 2.30
N THR A 916 25.04 0.57 2.44
CA THR A 916 24.34 -0.70 2.70
C THR A 916 23.26 -0.98 1.67
N ASP A 917 22.82 -2.24 1.60
CA ASP A 917 21.68 -2.64 0.77
C ASP A 917 21.83 -2.22 -0.71
N ILE A 918 23.04 -2.37 -1.25
CA ILE A 918 23.30 -2.21 -2.69
C ILE A 918 22.93 -3.52 -3.40
N ILE A 919 22.11 -3.43 -4.45
CA ILE A 919 21.64 -4.57 -5.21
C ILE A 919 22.04 -4.41 -6.68
N LEU A 920 22.73 -5.42 -7.22
CA LEU A 920 23.03 -5.53 -8.65
C LEU A 920 22.27 -6.74 -9.23
N ASN A 921 21.53 -6.54 -10.31
CA ASN A 921 20.86 -7.61 -11.05
C ASN A 921 21.03 -7.39 -12.55
N ASN A 922 21.52 -8.41 -13.26
CA ASN A 922 21.73 -8.37 -14.72
C ASN A 922 22.54 -7.14 -15.14
N VAL A 923 23.76 -7.02 -14.62
CA VAL A 923 24.69 -5.94 -14.94
C VAL A 923 25.82 -6.50 -15.81
N ASP A 924 25.87 -6.15 -17.09
CA ASP A 924 26.91 -6.56 -18.03
C ASP A 924 27.67 -5.37 -18.61
N LEU A 925 28.79 -5.05 -18.01
CA LEU A 925 29.70 -4.01 -18.45
C LEU A 925 30.96 -4.66 -18.99
N GLN A 926 31.41 -4.24 -20.17
CA GLN A 926 32.59 -4.79 -20.84
C GLN A 926 33.56 -3.67 -21.19
N SER A 927 34.84 -3.97 -21.40
CA SER A 927 35.77 -2.99 -21.98
C SER A 927 36.06 -3.35 -23.42
N LYS A 928 36.23 -2.34 -24.29
CA LYS A 928 36.60 -2.55 -25.70
C LYS A 928 38.05 -3.00 -25.85
N ASN A 929 38.93 -2.64 -24.90
CA ASN A 929 40.39 -2.75 -25.04
C ASN A 929 41.09 -3.44 -23.84
N GLY A 930 40.35 -4.06 -22.92
CA GLY A 930 40.94 -4.66 -21.72
C GLY A 930 39.93 -5.38 -20.83
N THR A 931 40.33 -5.70 -19.60
CA THR A 931 39.44 -6.24 -18.58
C THR A 931 38.74 -5.13 -17.81
N VAL A 932 37.56 -5.44 -17.28
CA VAL A 932 36.82 -4.59 -16.34
C VAL A 932 36.80 -5.24 -14.97
N GLU A 933 36.73 -4.43 -13.92
CA GLU A 933 36.68 -4.88 -12.53
C GLU A 933 35.66 -4.09 -11.69
N THR A 934 35.28 -4.67 -10.56
CA THR A 934 34.50 -4.03 -9.51
C THR A 934 35.41 -3.66 -8.34
N TYR A 935 35.30 -2.43 -7.85
CA TYR A 935 35.96 -1.96 -6.64
C TYR A 935 34.92 -1.66 -5.55
N CYS A 936 35.08 -2.24 -4.35
CA CYS A 936 34.28 -1.92 -3.17
C CYS A 936 35.18 -1.47 -2.01
N ASN A 937 34.79 -0.40 -1.32
CA ASN A 937 35.31 -0.01 -0.02
C ASN A 937 34.14 0.30 0.90
N SER A 938 34.04 -0.43 2.02
CA SER A 938 33.00 -0.23 3.05
C SER A 938 31.58 -0.14 2.47
N ALA A 939 31.28 -1.05 1.55
CA ALA A 939 29.99 -1.19 0.88
C ALA A 939 29.50 -2.63 1.05
N SER A 940 28.24 -2.80 1.43
CA SER A 940 27.60 -4.10 1.59
C SER A 940 26.34 -4.21 0.74
N GLY A 941 26.08 -5.42 0.27
CA GLY A 941 24.99 -5.68 -0.66
C GLY A 941 24.96 -7.12 -1.13
N PHE A 942 24.17 -7.37 -2.16
CA PHE A 942 24.18 -8.65 -2.85
C PHE A 942 23.92 -8.44 -4.33
N TYR A 943 24.28 -9.43 -5.13
CA TYR A 943 24.03 -9.43 -6.55
C TYR A 943 23.46 -10.78 -6.98
N PHE A 944 22.68 -10.78 -8.06
CA PHE A 944 22.07 -11.98 -8.61
C PHE A 944 21.82 -11.84 -10.12
N GLY A 945 21.61 -12.96 -10.81
CA GLY A 945 21.61 -12.97 -12.27
C GLY A 945 23.02 -12.76 -12.83
N TYR A 946 23.13 -12.40 -14.10
CA TYR A 946 24.43 -12.22 -14.75
C TYR A 946 25.05 -10.88 -14.35
N VAL A 947 26.15 -10.91 -13.59
CA VAL A 947 26.88 -9.70 -13.17
C VAL A 947 28.33 -9.78 -13.60
N HIS A 948 28.69 -8.95 -14.57
CA HIS A 948 30.01 -8.79 -15.14
C HIS A 948 30.38 -7.29 -15.19
N PRO A 949 31.52 -6.85 -14.63
CA PRO A 949 32.48 -7.63 -13.85
C PRO A 949 31.91 -8.16 -12.53
N SER A 950 32.49 -9.25 -12.01
CA SER A 950 32.05 -9.85 -10.73
C SER A 950 32.06 -8.82 -9.60
N ALA A 951 31.03 -8.85 -8.74
CA ALA A 951 30.84 -7.93 -7.62
C ALA A 951 30.94 -8.62 -6.25
N GLU A 952 31.77 -9.67 -6.14
CA GLU A 952 31.99 -10.46 -4.91
C GLU A 952 32.29 -9.60 -3.67
N CYS A 953 32.97 -8.46 -3.85
CA CYS A 953 33.32 -7.54 -2.78
C CYS A 953 32.12 -6.90 -2.06
N LEU A 954 30.89 -7.01 -2.58
CA LEU A 954 29.68 -6.60 -1.85
C LEU A 954 29.21 -7.63 -0.81
N SER A 955 29.60 -8.90 -0.98
CA SER A 955 29.12 -10.04 -0.17
C SER A 955 30.05 -10.41 0.99
N SER A 956 31.30 -9.93 0.98
CA SER A 956 32.29 -10.21 2.02
C SER A 956 32.17 -9.22 3.18
N SER A 957 31.62 -9.67 4.31
CA SER A 957 31.76 -8.99 5.61
C SER A 957 33.09 -9.26 6.30
N ASP A 958 34.03 -9.95 5.65
CA ASP A 958 35.35 -10.27 6.23
C ASP A 958 36.34 -9.12 6.00
N LYS A 959 36.31 -8.13 6.89
CA LYS A 959 37.55 -7.46 7.31
C LYS A 959 38.14 -8.28 8.45
N ASP A 960 38.85 -9.35 8.10
CA ASP A 960 40.05 -9.74 8.83
C ASP A 960 41.02 -10.52 7.93
N MET A 961 42.29 -10.07 7.96
CA MET A 961 43.49 -10.65 7.33
C MET A 961 43.62 -10.65 5.79
N THR A 962 44.32 -9.65 5.24
CA THR A 962 45.76 -9.82 4.92
C THR A 962 46.43 -8.48 4.64
N ILE A 963 47.24 -8.04 5.60
CA ILE A 963 48.42 -7.23 5.34
C ILE A 963 49.42 -8.18 4.69
N SER A 964 49.60 -8.13 3.37
CA SER A 964 50.87 -8.52 2.77
C SER A 964 51.77 -7.30 2.75
N GLN A 965 52.62 -7.23 3.77
CA GLN A 965 53.90 -6.54 3.66
C GLN A 965 54.68 -7.17 2.52
N GLU A 966 54.85 -6.45 1.41
CA GLU A 966 56.13 -6.49 0.69
C GLU A 966 56.76 -5.12 0.80
N LYS A 967 57.99 -5.14 1.34
CA LYS A 967 58.85 -4.00 1.63
C LYS A 967 59.21 -3.22 0.38
N GLU A 968 59.32 -1.91 0.57
CA GLU A 968 60.07 -0.95 -0.24
C GLU A 968 61.46 -1.49 -0.65
N ALA A 969 61.81 -1.32 -1.93
CA ALA A 969 62.82 -0.35 -2.38
C ALA A 969 63.32 -0.71 -3.80
N GLU A 970 63.01 0.12 -4.80
CA GLU A 970 64.04 0.71 -5.67
C GLU A 970 63.46 1.87 -6.50
N VAL A 971 64.35 2.80 -6.80
CA VAL A 971 64.16 4.21 -7.14
C VAL A 971 64.25 4.40 -8.67
N THR A 972 63.62 5.48 -9.17
CA THR A 972 63.75 6.11 -10.52
C THR A 972 63.22 5.28 -11.70
N GLU A 973 62.45 5.78 -12.68
CA GLU A 973 62.51 7.06 -13.36
C GLU A 973 61.22 7.30 -14.21
N SER A 974 60.71 8.54 -14.20
CA SER A 974 59.95 9.24 -15.25
C SER A 974 59.06 8.47 -16.26
N SER A 975 57.74 8.60 -16.12
CA SER A 975 56.87 9.05 -17.23
C SER A 975 55.63 9.77 -16.68
N ARG A 976 55.63 11.09 -16.84
CA ARG A 976 54.49 11.97 -16.54
C ARG A 976 53.44 11.83 -17.64
N GLU A 977 52.29 11.25 -17.33
CA GLU A 977 51.05 11.58 -18.03
C GLU A 977 50.13 12.32 -17.05
N TYR A 978 50.02 13.63 -17.26
CA TYR A 978 49.08 14.49 -16.56
C TYR A 978 47.66 14.11 -17.00
N LEU A 979 46.91 13.39 -16.16
CA LEU A 979 45.45 13.47 -16.18
C LEU A 979 45.07 14.88 -15.70
N VAL A 980 44.84 15.78 -16.66
CA VAL A 980 44.29 17.11 -16.41
C VAL A 980 42.88 16.92 -15.85
N HIS A 981 42.70 17.16 -14.55
CA HIS A 981 41.39 17.37 -13.96
C HIS A 981 40.76 18.63 -14.59
N THR A 982 39.75 18.48 -15.43
CA THR A 982 38.97 19.61 -15.97
C THR A 982 37.86 20.10 -15.04
N GLU A 983 37.76 19.60 -13.81
CA GLU A 983 36.96 20.24 -12.74
C GLU A 983 37.69 21.44 -12.10
N LEU A 984 38.54 22.18 -12.82
CA LEU A 984 39.25 23.38 -12.34
C LEU A 984 39.06 24.63 -13.19
#